data_AF-A0A5C3N873-F1
#
_entry.id   AF-A0A5C3N873-F1
#
_cell.length_a   1.000
_cell.length_b   1.000
_cell.length_c   1.000
_cell.angle_alpha   90.00
_cell.angle_beta   90.00
_cell.angle_gamma   90.00
#
_symmetry.space_group_name_H-M   'P 1'
#
loop_
_entity.id
_entity.type
_entity.pdbx_description
1 polymer ?
#
loop_
_entity_poly.entity_id
_entity_poly.type
_entity_poly.pdbx_seq_one_letter_code
_entity_poly.pdbx_strand_id
1 'polypeptide(L)'
;MEYRVPDTQSQAIHSTPSGMLERCQLSGIEWWWWMAIDEECWTEAITFGKYHKQHPCNMKEFKVYVGMTEDRMIEALNGALKNDSFPETLPLKHTNTLGLCFPARFVKIVPLSAHGQSFHTSIWHVSLAGIADQHYVENVRICYEEHLESVSLRRILKHLRQRRLLTPYHSLLSRVNVQFEHPLISSLYEQLVISGSFPSLKSTVDSISQEGLLDSYLYLSQPKAAWKRLHGSDADGDRPSKRSAHAMCMDEDNGVVYLLGGWDGQENLDDFWAYEVKAETWRLLSHNTSEEKNGPGRRSCHKMVFDKRTGCIYVLGRMGDEEMSAQGAPNASTPTAQQPGEISGSSPCSEFYRYHTRGLDIGKWDLLSFDTASAGGPPLIFDHQMAIDSEACMIYVFGGRVVDQKSIKYSGLYSYNIRTNKWKALQCVDLARSSHEVSIPPRSGHSMVLEPDSKTLIIFAGQREEKYLSDMYTYHIETGTVAEVFADYTMDGGPKPCFTQRAVLDPELREIYVFCGLSRQSPGNQIVIQAQAPHWVYRYPAASCSEKGKWTKLISAEQTEGTDGEEAEPKPRYAHQLAYDRRTKTVFMHGGNAGIRDSAPEAAEVNAEEGTVEEKEIRLDDFWSMQLHRPPRSEAARKLMFEIRKQQFREMCEDEPTVDALNFLRDEVSSVVDHESLEEEEVFRSLLSHLVAQSPRVGSVRERMRRLTEEMPSVSLSLGDVDQEMEAPPLETVASVLPAPQAPSGAPLTWEEDPEETRQNKDSAELSPERFKQRTEVFQRILTFVNDEAKEPEDDLIHFIDGW
;
A
#
# COMPACT_ATOMS: atom_id res chain seq x y z
N MET A 1 -3.32 6.73 -47.29
CA MET A 1 -4.74 6.39 -47.52
C MET A 1 -4.91 4.90 -47.33
N GLU A 2 -5.45 4.50 -46.18
CA GLU A 2 -6.26 3.28 -46.04
C GLU A 2 -7.14 3.49 -44.81
N TYR A 3 -8.40 3.04 -44.87
CA TYR A 3 -9.42 3.36 -43.86
C TYR A 3 -9.92 2.05 -43.23
N ARG A 4 -9.85 1.94 -41.90
CA ARG A 4 -10.64 0.99 -41.12
C ARG A 4 -11.07 1.62 -39.80
N VAL A 5 -12.37 1.60 -39.54
CA VAL A 5 -13.00 1.96 -38.27
C VAL A 5 -13.29 0.67 -37.49
N PRO A 6 -13.10 0.69 -36.18
CA PRO A 6 -14.08 0.15 -35.25
C PRO A 6 -14.60 1.25 -34.30
N ASP A 7 -15.88 1.21 -33.95
CA ASP A 7 -16.51 2.24 -33.12
C ASP A 7 -16.20 2.09 -31.63
N THR A 8 -15.32 2.94 -31.10
CA THR A 8 -15.38 3.49 -29.73
C THR A 8 -14.99 4.97 -29.77
N GLN A 9 -15.64 5.81 -28.95
CA GLN A 9 -15.44 7.27 -28.98
C GLN A 9 -14.19 7.73 -28.22
N SER A 10 -13.01 7.38 -28.74
CA SER A 10 -11.76 8.07 -28.41
C SER A 10 -11.25 8.76 -29.68
N GLN A 11 -11.24 10.10 -29.69
CA GLN A 11 -10.74 10.87 -30.83
C GLN A 11 -9.26 11.20 -30.63
N ALA A 12 -8.42 10.81 -31.60
CA ALA A 12 -7.03 11.26 -31.62
C ALA A 12 -6.98 12.78 -31.88
N ILE A 13 -6.54 13.55 -30.88
CA ILE A 13 -6.49 15.02 -30.95
C ILE A 13 -5.38 15.45 -31.92
N HIS A 14 -5.74 15.68 -33.18
CA HIS A 14 -4.83 16.13 -34.24
C HIS A 14 -4.74 17.66 -34.35
N SER A 15 -4.52 18.35 -33.22
CA SER A 15 -4.17 19.77 -33.18
C SER A 15 -2.66 19.97 -33.39
N THR A 16 -2.26 20.71 -34.43
CA THR A 16 -0.85 21.13 -34.62
C THR A 16 -0.53 22.33 -33.70
N PRO A 17 0.40 22.23 -32.72
CA PRO A 17 0.55 23.25 -31.70
C PRO A 17 0.83 24.66 -32.22
N SER A 18 -0.05 25.60 -31.89
CA SER A 18 0.07 27.01 -32.29
C SER A 18 1.07 27.77 -31.39
N GLY A 19 2.33 27.76 -31.80
CA GLY A 19 3.36 28.68 -31.28
C GLY A 19 4.23 28.12 -30.14
N MET A 20 5.45 27.71 -30.48
CA MET A 20 6.53 27.48 -29.50
C MET A 20 7.32 28.77 -29.33
N LEU A 21 7.18 29.45 -28.18
CA LEU A 21 7.89 30.69 -27.85
C LEU A 21 8.95 30.46 -26.77
N GLU A 22 10.17 30.94 -27.01
CA GLU A 22 11.25 30.89 -26.04
C GLU A 22 11.38 32.23 -25.29
N ARG A 23 11.37 32.19 -23.95
CA ARG A 23 12.32 32.89 -23.03
C ARG A 23 11.76 33.11 -21.63
N CYS A 24 12.54 32.72 -20.63
CA CYS A 24 13.04 33.68 -19.64
C CYS A 24 14.48 33.28 -19.25
N GLN A 25 15.28 34.19 -18.69
CA GLN A 25 16.71 33.95 -18.48
C GLN A 25 17.21 34.59 -17.18
N LEU A 26 17.53 33.77 -16.17
CA LEU A 26 18.32 34.13 -14.99
C LEU A 26 18.98 32.85 -14.42
N SER A 27 20.18 33.00 -13.88
CA SER A 27 21.10 31.99 -13.30
C SER A 27 20.52 30.60 -12.94
N GLY A 28 20.91 29.57 -13.71
CA GLY A 28 20.54 28.17 -13.50
C GLY A 28 19.61 27.67 -14.61
N ILE A 29 20.14 26.87 -15.55
CA ILE A 29 19.41 26.58 -16.79
C ILE A 29 18.52 25.35 -16.65
N GLU A 30 17.35 25.54 -16.05
CA GLU A 30 16.20 24.67 -16.29
C GLU A 30 15.66 24.93 -17.70
N TRP A 31 15.39 23.87 -18.46
CA TRP A 31 14.72 23.95 -19.76
C TRP A 31 13.31 23.38 -19.60
N TRP A 32 12.31 24.06 -20.16
CA TRP A 32 10.95 23.54 -20.24
C TRP A 32 10.33 23.83 -21.60
N TRP A 33 9.48 22.91 -22.04
CA TRP A 33 8.64 23.04 -23.22
C TRP A 33 7.23 23.38 -22.73
N TRP A 34 6.59 24.39 -23.31
CA TRP A 34 5.15 24.60 -23.12
C TRP A 34 4.40 24.34 -24.42
N MET A 35 3.17 23.86 -24.29
CA MET A 35 2.22 23.67 -25.37
C MET A 35 0.89 24.27 -24.92
N ALA A 36 0.37 25.23 -25.69
CA ALA A 36 -1.04 25.59 -25.62
C ALA A 36 -1.82 24.67 -26.57
N ILE A 37 -2.94 24.14 -26.09
CA ILE A 37 -3.90 23.37 -26.88
C ILE A 37 -4.95 24.36 -27.40
N ASP A 38 -5.30 24.26 -28.68
CA ASP A 38 -6.17 25.23 -29.35
C ASP A 38 -7.61 25.20 -28.80
N GLU A 39 -8.06 24.02 -28.35
CA GLU A 39 -9.36 23.76 -27.72
C GLU A 39 -9.15 23.19 -26.31
N GLU A 40 -10.08 23.46 -25.39
CA GLU A 40 -10.04 22.91 -24.02
C GLU A 40 -10.30 21.39 -24.07
N CYS A 41 -9.49 20.60 -23.38
CA CYS A 41 -9.62 19.14 -23.39
C CYS A 41 -9.36 18.51 -22.01
N TRP A 42 -9.64 17.22 -21.88
CA TRP A 42 -9.32 16.41 -20.71
C TRP A 42 -8.29 15.35 -21.12
N THR A 43 -7.11 15.34 -20.49
CA THR A 43 -5.93 14.58 -20.97
C THR A 43 -5.64 13.33 -20.12
N GLU A 44 -5.85 12.14 -20.68
CA GLU A 44 -5.62 10.85 -20.02
C GLU A 44 -4.14 10.46 -19.94
N ALA A 45 -3.38 10.72 -21.01
CA ALA A 45 -2.02 10.20 -21.17
C ALA A 45 -1.17 11.05 -22.11
N ILE A 46 0.16 10.92 -21.96
CA ILE A 46 1.17 11.54 -22.81
C ILE A 46 2.07 10.47 -23.43
N THR A 47 2.33 10.58 -24.74
CA THR A 47 3.22 9.66 -25.48
C THR A 47 4.48 10.38 -25.92
N PHE A 48 5.62 9.96 -25.38
CA PHE A 48 6.93 10.44 -25.79
C PHE A 48 7.53 9.55 -26.89
N GLY A 49 7.63 10.09 -28.11
CA GLY A 49 8.42 9.48 -29.17
C GLY A 49 9.90 9.78 -28.96
N LYS A 50 10.73 8.73 -29.11
CA LYS A 50 12.20 8.79 -28.90
C LYS A 50 12.95 8.80 -30.22
N TYR A 51 14.27 9.01 -30.16
CA TYR A 51 15.13 8.83 -31.33
C TYR A 51 15.14 7.38 -31.80
N HIS A 52 15.41 7.15 -33.09
CA HIS A 52 15.41 5.80 -33.68
C HIS A 52 16.50 4.84 -33.13
N LYS A 53 17.35 5.30 -32.21
CA LYS A 53 18.40 4.57 -31.48
C LYS A 53 18.58 5.19 -30.08
N GLN A 54 19.17 4.42 -29.17
CA GLN A 54 19.70 4.93 -27.90
C GLN A 54 20.58 6.17 -28.12
N HIS A 55 20.41 7.22 -27.31
CA HIS A 55 21.15 8.48 -27.45
C HIS A 55 21.39 9.15 -26.09
N PRO A 56 22.56 9.76 -25.82
CA PRO A 56 22.82 10.40 -24.52
C PRO A 56 21.93 11.64 -24.25
N CYS A 57 21.48 12.34 -25.29
CA CYS A 57 20.51 13.44 -25.16
C CYS A 57 19.07 12.99 -24.88
N ASN A 58 18.75 11.69 -24.97
CA ASN A 58 17.39 11.23 -24.67
C ASN A 58 17.01 11.66 -23.23
N MET A 59 15.80 12.17 -23.06
CA MET A 59 15.23 12.52 -21.76
C MET A 59 15.30 11.33 -20.80
N LYS A 60 15.75 11.58 -19.57
CA LYS A 60 15.77 10.62 -18.47
C LYS A 60 14.66 10.98 -17.49
N GLU A 61 14.91 11.75 -16.44
CA GLU A 61 13.87 12.23 -15.52
C GLU A 61 13.18 13.49 -16.06
N PHE A 62 11.88 13.62 -15.82
CA PHE A 62 11.07 14.76 -16.24
C PHE A 62 9.79 14.88 -15.43
N LYS A 63 9.18 16.07 -15.50
CA LYS A 63 7.83 16.34 -15.02
C LYS A 63 6.94 16.84 -16.15
N VAL A 64 5.63 16.65 -16.00
CA VAL A 64 4.58 17.24 -16.83
C VAL A 64 3.59 17.93 -15.90
N TYR A 65 3.28 19.18 -16.21
CA TYR A 65 2.24 19.95 -15.56
C TYR A 65 1.11 20.22 -16.56
N VAL A 66 -0.14 20.22 -16.09
CA VAL A 66 -1.31 20.59 -16.90
C VAL A 66 -2.16 21.63 -16.16
N GLY A 67 -2.82 22.52 -16.89
CA GLY A 67 -3.68 23.53 -16.28
C GLY A 67 -4.52 24.32 -17.30
N MET A 68 -5.39 25.18 -16.78
CA MET A 68 -6.25 26.07 -17.58
C MET A 68 -5.61 27.43 -17.85
N THR A 69 -4.57 27.81 -17.10
CA THR A 69 -3.79 29.04 -17.29
C THR A 69 -2.29 28.77 -17.21
N GLU A 70 -1.48 29.71 -17.71
CA GLU A 70 -0.01 29.59 -17.71
C GLU A 70 0.61 29.69 -16.30
N ASP A 71 -0.05 30.40 -15.39
CA ASP A 71 0.36 30.57 -13.98
C ASP A 71 -0.08 29.40 -13.07
N ARG A 72 -1.15 28.67 -13.42
CA ARG A 72 -1.76 27.64 -12.55
C ARG A 72 -1.84 26.31 -13.27
N MET A 73 -0.76 25.55 -13.16
CA MET A 73 -0.67 24.16 -13.60
C MET A 73 -0.34 23.26 -12.42
N ILE A 74 -0.94 22.07 -12.39
CA ILE A 74 -0.71 21.03 -11.38
C ILE A 74 0.20 19.93 -11.93
N GLU A 75 1.02 19.32 -11.06
CA GLU A 75 1.96 18.25 -11.45
C GLU A 75 1.17 16.99 -11.84
N ALA A 76 1.04 16.76 -13.14
CA ALA A 76 0.23 15.70 -13.72
C ALA A 76 1.00 14.37 -13.84
N LEU A 77 2.33 14.45 -14.02
CA LEU A 77 3.21 13.29 -14.09
C LEU A 77 4.62 13.69 -13.64
N ASN A 78 5.26 12.83 -12.88
CA ASN A 78 6.68 12.89 -12.55
C ASN A 78 7.24 11.49 -12.79
N GLY A 79 8.22 11.36 -13.69
CA GLY A 79 8.59 10.07 -14.23
C GLY A 79 9.94 10.06 -14.93
N ALA A 80 10.27 8.90 -15.50
CA ALA A 80 11.50 8.71 -16.26
C ALA A 80 11.26 7.88 -17.52
N LEU A 81 11.98 8.21 -18.60
CA LEU A 81 11.96 7.43 -19.84
C LEU A 81 13.18 6.50 -19.93
N LYS A 82 12.98 5.34 -20.54
CA LYS A 82 14.02 4.33 -20.80
C LYS A 82 14.90 4.75 -21.98
N ASN A 83 16.22 4.50 -21.93
CA ASN A 83 17.14 4.96 -22.98
C ASN A 83 17.20 4.00 -24.18
N ASP A 84 16.15 4.01 -24.97
CA ASP A 84 15.96 3.16 -26.15
C ASP A 84 15.27 3.96 -27.28
N SER A 85 14.72 3.25 -28.26
CA SER A 85 14.02 3.80 -29.42
C SER A 85 12.51 3.53 -29.44
N PHE A 86 11.94 3.01 -28.35
CA PHE A 86 10.52 2.68 -28.26
C PHE A 86 9.76 3.87 -27.68
N PRO A 87 8.65 4.33 -28.29
CA PRO A 87 7.79 5.32 -27.67
C PRO A 87 7.27 4.83 -26.33
N GLU A 88 7.22 5.71 -25.32
CA GLU A 88 6.60 5.40 -24.02
C GLU A 88 5.37 6.28 -23.83
N THR A 89 4.21 5.63 -23.65
CA THR A 89 2.96 6.28 -23.23
C THR A 89 2.83 6.13 -21.73
N LEU A 90 2.58 7.25 -21.04
CA LEU A 90 2.46 7.31 -19.59
C LEU A 90 1.15 8.02 -19.22
N PRO A 91 0.40 7.53 -18.22
CA PRO A 91 -0.82 8.18 -17.76
C PRO A 91 -0.50 9.55 -17.16
N LEU A 92 -1.40 10.51 -17.38
CA LEU A 92 -1.42 11.79 -16.70
C LEU A 92 -2.46 11.73 -15.58
N LYS A 93 -2.16 12.32 -14.42
CA LYS A 93 -3.18 12.68 -13.43
C LYS A 93 -4.14 13.67 -14.08
N HIS A 94 -5.41 13.28 -14.13
CA HIS A 94 -6.52 14.01 -14.73
C HIS A 94 -7.74 14.11 -13.79
N THR A 95 -7.63 13.49 -12.60
CA THR A 95 -8.55 13.56 -11.47
C THR A 95 -7.85 14.12 -10.23
N ASN A 96 -8.59 14.81 -9.37
CA ASN A 96 -8.13 15.13 -8.01
C ASN A 96 -8.26 13.90 -7.09
N THR A 97 -7.90 14.05 -5.81
CA THR A 97 -8.00 12.99 -4.80
C THR A 97 -9.43 12.48 -4.54
N LEU A 98 -10.45 13.29 -4.87
CA LEU A 98 -11.87 12.95 -4.78
C LEU A 98 -12.41 12.30 -6.08
N GLY A 99 -11.55 12.06 -7.09
CA GLY A 99 -11.96 11.52 -8.38
C GLY A 99 -12.64 12.53 -9.32
N LEU A 100 -12.70 13.82 -8.97
CA LEU A 100 -13.23 14.86 -9.86
C LEU A 100 -12.22 15.16 -10.96
N CYS A 101 -12.66 15.05 -12.21
CA CYS A 101 -11.88 15.44 -13.38
C CYS A 101 -11.63 16.96 -13.39
N PHE A 102 -10.51 17.37 -13.99
CA PHE A 102 -10.22 18.77 -14.30
C PHE A 102 -9.88 18.93 -15.79
N PRO A 103 -10.23 20.09 -16.40
CA PRO A 103 -9.86 20.39 -17.78
C PRO A 103 -8.41 20.87 -17.88
N ALA A 104 -7.82 20.72 -19.06
CA ALA A 104 -6.50 21.18 -19.42
C ALA A 104 -6.55 21.98 -20.73
N ARG A 105 -5.74 23.04 -20.78
CA ARG A 105 -5.51 23.88 -21.97
C ARG A 105 -4.03 24.14 -22.21
N PHE A 106 -3.23 24.13 -21.16
CA PHE A 106 -1.78 24.27 -21.22
C PHE A 106 -1.12 23.01 -20.66
N VAL A 107 -0.04 22.58 -21.32
CA VAL A 107 0.82 21.48 -20.88
C VAL A 107 2.26 21.97 -20.85
N LYS A 108 2.93 21.83 -19.71
CA LYS A 108 4.34 22.22 -19.51
C LYS A 108 5.18 20.99 -19.15
N ILE A 109 6.14 20.65 -20.00
CA ILE A 109 7.07 19.53 -19.81
C ILE A 109 8.39 20.10 -19.31
N VAL A 110 8.86 19.64 -18.15
CA VAL A 110 10.08 20.11 -17.47
C VAL A 110 11.05 18.94 -17.31
N PRO A 111 11.99 18.73 -18.25
CA PRO A 111 12.99 17.67 -18.11
C PRO A 111 14.04 18.01 -17.06
N LEU A 112 14.21 17.10 -16.12
CA LEU A 112 15.14 17.22 -14.99
C LEU A 112 16.54 16.68 -15.36
N SER A 113 16.60 15.67 -16.25
CA SER A 113 17.87 15.10 -16.69
C SER A 113 17.81 14.48 -18.09
N ALA A 114 18.98 14.34 -18.71
CA ALA A 114 19.22 13.49 -19.87
C ALA A 114 20.00 12.23 -19.43
N HIS A 115 19.98 11.18 -20.25
CA HIS A 115 20.71 9.93 -19.93
C HIS A 115 22.25 10.09 -19.94
N GLY A 116 22.79 11.10 -20.63
CA GLY A 116 24.19 11.49 -20.55
C GLY A 116 24.39 12.72 -19.66
N GLN A 117 25.21 12.59 -18.61
CA GLN A 117 25.46 13.60 -17.57
C GLN A 117 26.07 14.94 -18.03
N SER A 118 26.28 15.14 -19.34
CA SER A 118 26.85 16.37 -19.92
C SER A 118 26.17 16.74 -21.25
N PHE A 119 24.94 16.28 -21.46
CA PHE A 119 24.16 16.52 -22.67
C PHE A 119 22.85 17.24 -22.33
N HIS A 120 22.41 18.14 -23.21
CA HIS A 120 21.07 18.73 -23.13
C HIS A 120 20.02 17.69 -23.52
N THR A 121 18.86 17.74 -22.87
CA THR A 121 17.72 16.88 -23.18
C THR A 121 17.14 17.20 -24.56
N SER A 122 16.83 16.16 -25.34
CA SER A 122 16.03 16.24 -26.56
C SER A 122 14.77 15.40 -26.45
N ILE A 123 13.65 15.98 -26.91
CA ILE A 123 12.35 15.34 -27.10
C ILE A 123 12.10 15.31 -28.61
N TRP A 124 11.70 14.16 -29.16
CA TRP A 124 11.53 14.00 -30.62
C TRP A 124 10.08 14.15 -31.08
N HIS A 125 9.13 13.72 -30.25
CA HIS A 125 7.71 13.80 -30.53
C HIS A 125 6.94 13.72 -29.21
N VAL A 126 5.87 14.50 -29.10
CA VAL A 126 4.89 14.43 -28.01
C VAL A 126 3.51 14.30 -28.65
N SER A 127 2.69 13.38 -28.12
CA SER A 127 1.26 13.31 -28.39
C SER A 127 0.50 13.23 -27.06
N LEU A 128 -0.74 13.68 -27.05
CA LEU A 128 -1.66 13.62 -25.92
C LEU A 128 -2.89 12.79 -26.32
N ALA A 129 -3.34 11.93 -25.42
CA ALA A 129 -4.60 11.19 -25.53
C ALA A 129 -5.62 11.75 -24.54
N GLY A 130 -6.90 11.75 -24.90
CA GLY A 130 -7.95 12.32 -24.07
C GLY A 130 -9.25 12.65 -24.81
N ILE A 131 -10.12 13.42 -24.17
CA ILE A 131 -11.42 13.86 -24.69
C ILE A 131 -11.38 15.35 -24.98
N ALA A 132 -11.72 15.73 -26.21
CA ALA A 132 -11.92 17.11 -26.66
C ALA A 132 -13.39 17.41 -27.04
N ASP A 133 -14.35 16.58 -26.60
CA ASP A 133 -15.76 16.89 -26.79
C ASP A 133 -16.15 18.13 -25.97
N GLN A 134 -16.56 19.19 -26.66
CA GLN A 134 -16.82 20.49 -26.04
C GLN A 134 -17.89 20.42 -24.95
N HIS A 135 -18.93 19.57 -25.09
CA HIS A 135 -19.97 19.49 -24.07
C HIS A 135 -19.49 18.74 -22.83
N TYR A 136 -18.75 17.64 -23.01
CA TYR A 136 -18.11 16.92 -21.90
C TYR A 136 -17.12 17.81 -21.14
N VAL A 137 -16.24 18.53 -21.85
CA VAL A 137 -15.22 19.39 -21.24
C VAL A 137 -15.83 20.60 -20.54
N GLU A 138 -16.87 21.23 -21.11
CA GLU A 138 -17.63 22.31 -20.45
C GLU A 138 -18.26 21.83 -19.13
N ASN A 139 -18.90 20.66 -19.13
CA ASN A 139 -19.47 20.06 -17.90
C ASN A 139 -18.37 19.77 -16.85
N VAL A 140 -17.21 19.24 -17.28
CA VAL A 140 -16.05 19.01 -16.39
C VAL A 140 -15.49 20.33 -15.84
N ARG A 141 -15.44 21.40 -16.64
CA ARG A 141 -14.98 22.72 -16.19
C ARG A 141 -15.91 23.30 -15.14
N ILE A 142 -17.23 23.27 -15.36
CA ILE A 142 -18.24 23.76 -14.39
C ILE A 142 -18.11 23.01 -13.05
N CYS A 143 -18.10 21.68 -13.06
CA CYS A 143 -17.97 20.90 -11.82
C CYS A 143 -16.62 21.13 -11.11
N TYR A 144 -15.55 21.41 -11.85
CA TYR A 144 -14.25 21.73 -11.26
C TYR A 144 -14.21 23.15 -10.67
N GLU A 145 -14.84 24.14 -11.32
CA GLU A 145 -14.99 25.51 -10.80
C GLU A 145 -15.86 25.54 -9.53
N GLU A 146 -17.00 24.85 -9.51
CA GLU A 146 -17.86 24.68 -8.32
C GLU A 146 -17.09 24.00 -7.16
N HIS A 147 -16.26 23.00 -7.47
CA HIS A 147 -15.40 22.34 -6.49
C HIS A 147 -14.33 23.30 -5.92
N LEU A 148 -13.67 24.10 -6.77
CA LEU A 148 -12.67 25.08 -6.34
C LEU A 148 -13.30 26.19 -5.48
N GLU A 149 -14.51 26.65 -5.79
CA GLU A 149 -15.24 27.59 -4.94
C GLU A 149 -15.57 26.96 -3.58
N SER A 150 -16.09 25.73 -3.58
CA SER A 150 -16.39 24.97 -2.34
C SER A 150 -15.15 24.79 -1.45
N VAL A 151 -14.02 24.35 -2.00
CA VAL A 151 -12.74 24.22 -1.25
C VAL A 151 -12.25 25.57 -0.73
N SER A 152 -12.36 26.64 -1.53
CA SER A 152 -11.99 28.00 -1.12
C SER A 152 -12.84 28.49 0.05
N LEU A 153 -14.16 28.28 -0.01
CA LEU A 153 -15.09 28.63 1.07
C LEU A 153 -14.81 27.83 2.34
N ARG A 154 -14.52 26.52 2.26
CA ARG A 154 -14.13 25.71 3.43
C ARG A 154 -12.82 26.22 4.05
N ARG A 155 -11.81 26.58 3.25
CA ARG A 155 -10.54 27.17 3.75
C ARG A 155 -10.74 28.53 4.42
N ILE A 156 -11.65 29.37 3.89
CA ILE A 156 -12.03 30.66 4.52
C ILE A 156 -12.73 30.42 5.86
N LEU A 157 -13.69 29.49 5.92
CA LEU A 157 -14.40 29.12 7.15
C LEU A 157 -13.42 28.59 8.22
N LYS A 158 -12.51 27.69 7.86
CA LYS A 158 -11.42 27.21 8.74
C LYS A 158 -10.59 28.37 9.29
N HIS A 159 -10.14 29.27 8.42
CA HIS A 159 -9.33 30.42 8.84
C HIS A 159 -10.06 31.35 9.81
N LEU A 160 -11.34 31.65 9.57
CA LEU A 160 -12.17 32.43 10.50
C LEU A 160 -12.30 31.73 11.86
N ARG A 161 -12.60 30.42 11.86
CA ARG A 161 -12.73 29.61 13.08
C ARG A 161 -11.42 29.58 13.89
N GLN A 162 -10.30 29.24 13.26
CA GLN A 162 -8.97 29.20 13.90
C GLN A 162 -8.54 30.56 14.49
N ARG A 163 -9.05 31.68 13.96
CA ARG A 163 -8.72 33.04 14.40
C ARG A 163 -9.73 33.65 15.37
N ARG A 164 -10.61 32.82 15.96
CA ARG A 164 -11.67 33.24 16.91
C ARG A 164 -12.72 34.19 16.29
N LEU A 165 -12.81 34.27 14.96
CA LEU A 165 -13.76 35.14 14.24
C LEU A 165 -15.10 34.40 14.00
N LEU A 166 -15.79 34.09 15.09
CA LEU A 166 -16.99 33.23 15.09
C LEU A 166 -18.22 33.91 14.49
N THR A 167 -18.46 35.20 14.75
CA THR A 167 -19.55 35.99 14.18
C THR A 167 -19.53 35.98 12.63
N PRO A 168 -18.42 36.32 11.95
CA PRO A 168 -18.36 36.23 10.49
C PRO A 168 -18.34 34.77 9.99
N TYR A 169 -17.78 33.81 10.73
CA TYR A 169 -17.84 32.38 10.40
C TYR A 169 -19.29 31.88 10.28
N HIS A 170 -20.11 32.06 11.32
CA HIS A 170 -21.53 31.65 11.30
C HIS A 170 -22.35 32.45 10.27
N SER A 171 -22.05 33.75 10.11
CA SER A 171 -22.69 34.60 9.10
C SER A 171 -22.42 34.11 7.66
N LEU A 172 -21.20 33.66 7.37
CA LEU A 172 -20.84 33.05 6.08
C LEU A 172 -21.45 31.65 5.93
N LEU A 173 -21.28 30.78 6.93
CA LEU A 173 -21.77 29.40 6.92
C LEU A 173 -23.30 29.32 6.70
N SER A 174 -24.07 30.25 7.26
CA SER A 174 -25.53 30.35 7.07
C SER A 174 -25.97 30.74 5.65
N ARG A 175 -25.04 31.08 4.74
CA ARG A 175 -25.31 31.58 3.38
C ARG A 175 -24.69 30.74 2.27
N VAL A 176 -23.70 29.90 2.57
CA VAL A 176 -23.02 29.05 1.59
C VAL A 176 -23.61 27.64 1.61
N ASN A 177 -23.90 27.07 0.46
CA ASN A 177 -24.38 25.68 0.34
C ASN A 177 -23.19 24.70 0.34
N VAL A 178 -22.38 24.74 1.40
CA VAL A 178 -21.12 24.01 1.50
C VAL A 178 -21.06 23.26 2.83
N GLN A 179 -20.94 21.94 2.79
CA GLN A 179 -20.66 21.15 3.99
C GLN A 179 -19.22 21.41 4.43
N PHE A 180 -19.06 22.11 5.55
CA PHE A 180 -17.75 22.49 6.08
C PHE A 180 -17.01 21.29 6.69
N GLU A 181 -17.73 20.50 7.50
CA GLU A 181 -17.31 19.25 8.15
C GLU A 181 -18.57 18.43 8.51
N HIS A 182 -18.45 17.29 9.21
CA HIS A 182 -19.62 16.52 9.67
C HIS A 182 -20.22 17.11 10.96
N PRO A 183 -21.57 17.15 11.16
CA PRO A 183 -22.19 17.80 12.32
C PRO A 183 -21.72 17.32 13.69
N LEU A 184 -21.35 16.04 13.84
CA LEU A 184 -20.76 15.52 15.09
C LEU A 184 -19.37 16.12 15.39
N ILE A 185 -18.61 16.49 14.35
CA ILE A 185 -17.29 17.13 14.48
C ILE A 185 -17.46 18.61 14.85
N SER A 186 -18.47 19.30 14.31
CA SER A 186 -18.83 20.66 14.77
C SER A 186 -19.30 20.65 16.23
N SER A 187 -20.14 19.69 16.63
CA SER A 187 -20.54 19.56 18.04
C SER A 187 -19.35 19.20 18.95
N LEU A 188 -18.37 18.44 18.45
CA LEU A 188 -17.12 18.19 19.16
C LEU A 188 -16.29 19.47 19.34
N TYR A 189 -16.23 20.34 18.33
CA TYR A 189 -15.57 21.65 18.41
C TYR A 189 -16.26 22.58 19.43
N GLU A 190 -17.59 22.69 19.38
CA GLU A 190 -18.39 23.50 20.31
C GLU A 190 -18.25 23.03 21.77
N GLN A 191 -18.22 21.71 22.00
CA GLN A 191 -18.05 21.13 23.32
C GLN A 191 -16.60 21.22 23.84
N LEU A 192 -15.59 20.95 22.99
CA LEU A 192 -14.18 20.92 23.42
C LEU A 192 -13.54 22.31 23.46
N VAL A 193 -13.72 23.12 22.41
CA VAL A 193 -12.99 24.38 22.22
C VAL A 193 -13.72 25.53 22.89
N ILE A 194 -14.98 25.76 22.51
CA ILE A 194 -15.76 26.92 22.97
C ILE A 194 -16.17 26.76 24.43
N SER A 195 -17.00 25.75 24.74
CA SER A 195 -17.59 25.60 26.08
C SER A 195 -16.71 24.88 27.09
N GLY A 196 -15.82 23.97 26.65
CA GLY A 196 -15.04 23.12 27.56
C GLY A 196 -15.91 22.13 28.34
N SER A 197 -17.04 21.69 27.76
CA SER A 197 -17.99 20.75 28.38
C SER A 197 -17.46 19.31 28.32
N PHE A 198 -16.36 19.05 29.02
CA PHE A 198 -15.69 17.74 29.03
C PHE A 198 -16.62 16.54 29.36
N PRO A 199 -17.60 16.63 30.29
CA PRO A 199 -18.48 15.50 30.61
C PRO A 199 -19.35 15.01 29.46
N SER A 200 -19.76 15.88 28.52
CA SER A 200 -20.59 15.47 27.37
C SER A 200 -19.78 14.87 26.21
N LEU A 201 -18.49 15.21 26.12
CA LEU A 201 -17.62 14.77 25.01
C LEU A 201 -17.58 13.25 24.82
N LYS A 202 -17.65 12.45 25.90
CA LYS A 202 -17.65 10.99 25.78
C LYS A 202 -18.81 10.46 24.92
N SER A 203 -20.01 11.02 25.07
CA SER A 203 -21.17 10.63 24.26
C SER A 203 -21.05 11.08 22.79
N THR A 204 -20.38 12.21 22.57
CA THR A 204 -20.08 12.73 21.23
C THR A 204 -19.07 11.84 20.52
N VAL A 205 -18.00 11.43 21.20
CA VAL A 205 -16.98 10.49 20.68
C VAL A 205 -17.56 9.10 20.42
N ASP A 206 -18.45 8.61 21.28
CA ASP A 206 -19.13 7.33 21.05
C ASP A 206 -20.03 7.38 19.81
N SER A 207 -20.72 8.50 19.56
CA SER A 207 -21.48 8.72 18.32
C SER A 207 -20.57 8.77 17.08
N ILE A 208 -19.44 9.49 17.15
CA ILE A 208 -18.42 9.59 16.08
C ILE A 208 -17.87 8.20 15.71
N SER A 209 -17.65 7.35 16.71
CA SER A 209 -17.21 5.96 16.53
C SER A 209 -18.30 5.06 15.92
N GLN A 210 -19.57 5.22 16.34
CA GLN A 210 -20.71 4.45 15.82
C GLN A 210 -21.00 4.78 14.34
N GLU A 211 -20.99 6.06 13.96
CA GLU A 211 -21.18 6.53 12.58
C GLU A 211 -19.99 6.21 11.64
N GLY A 212 -18.91 5.57 12.14
CA GLY A 212 -17.78 5.16 11.30
C GLY A 212 -16.86 6.31 10.85
N LEU A 213 -16.94 7.47 11.48
CA LEU A 213 -16.15 8.67 11.12
C LEU A 213 -14.65 8.53 11.42
N LEU A 214 -14.23 7.40 11.97
CA LEU A 214 -12.83 7.04 12.29
C LEU A 214 -12.31 5.87 11.41
N ASP A 215 -13.13 5.33 10.51
CA ASP A 215 -12.80 4.11 9.75
C ASP A 215 -11.58 4.28 8.83
N SER A 216 -11.36 5.46 8.24
CA SER A 216 -10.16 5.74 7.44
C SER A 216 -8.88 5.61 8.27
N TYR A 217 -8.88 6.07 9.52
CA TYR A 217 -7.74 5.94 10.44
C TYR A 217 -7.49 4.47 10.82
N LEU A 218 -8.54 3.72 11.16
CA LEU A 218 -8.47 2.29 11.51
C LEU A 218 -8.01 1.44 10.32
N TYR A 219 -8.43 1.82 9.12
CA TYR A 219 -8.01 1.20 7.88
C TYR A 219 -6.58 1.59 7.49
N LEU A 220 -6.12 2.82 7.72
CA LEU A 220 -4.72 3.24 7.54
C LEU A 220 -3.77 2.70 8.61
N SER A 221 -4.30 2.28 9.77
CA SER A 221 -3.54 1.64 10.86
C SER A 221 -2.92 0.31 10.41
N GLN A 222 -1.74 0.01 10.95
CA GLN A 222 -0.96 -1.16 10.59
C GLN A 222 -1.64 -2.47 11.06
N PRO A 223 -1.99 -3.41 10.15
CA PRO A 223 -2.62 -4.65 10.55
C PRO A 223 -1.64 -5.61 11.22
N LYS A 224 -2.09 -6.30 12.29
CA LYS A 224 -1.39 -7.43 12.92
C LYS A 224 -1.87 -8.74 12.27
N ALA A 225 -0.95 -9.60 11.85
CA ALA A 225 -1.25 -10.93 11.33
C ALA A 225 -1.41 -11.92 12.49
N ALA A 226 -2.62 -12.44 12.71
CA ALA A 226 -2.86 -13.51 13.67
C ALA A 226 -2.83 -14.86 12.96
N TRP A 227 -1.96 -15.75 13.43
CA TRP A 227 -1.80 -17.11 12.91
C TRP A 227 -2.44 -18.13 13.84
N LYS A 228 -3.15 -19.11 13.26
CA LYS A 228 -3.58 -20.35 13.92
C LYS A 228 -3.03 -21.53 13.10
N ARG A 229 -2.32 -22.43 13.76
CA ARG A 229 -1.90 -23.71 13.18
C ARG A 229 -3.08 -24.67 13.10
N LEU A 230 -3.17 -25.45 12.01
CA LEU A 230 -4.27 -26.37 11.74
C LEU A 230 -3.77 -27.81 11.82
N HIS A 231 -4.36 -28.58 12.74
CA HIS A 231 -3.88 -29.91 13.14
C HIS A 231 -4.74 -31.06 12.62
N GLY A 232 -5.64 -30.77 11.67
CA GLY A 232 -6.52 -31.76 11.07
C GLY A 232 -5.79 -32.94 10.45
N SER A 233 -6.44 -34.09 10.52
CA SER A 233 -6.17 -35.29 9.72
C SER A 233 -7.42 -35.67 8.92
N ASP A 234 -7.34 -36.72 8.13
CA ASP A 234 -8.52 -37.46 7.69
C ASP A 234 -8.99 -38.49 8.74
N ALA A 235 -9.88 -39.40 8.31
CA ALA A 235 -10.53 -40.40 9.16
C ALA A 235 -9.61 -41.53 9.64
N ASP A 236 -8.52 -41.82 8.91
CA ASP A 236 -7.54 -42.85 9.26
C ASP A 236 -6.34 -42.26 10.03
N GLY A 237 -6.24 -40.92 10.05
CA GLY A 237 -5.21 -40.16 10.77
C GLY A 237 -4.15 -39.53 9.87
N ASP A 238 -4.28 -39.70 8.56
CA ASP A 238 -3.33 -39.22 7.56
C ASP A 238 -3.60 -37.76 7.15
N ARG A 239 -2.63 -37.18 6.45
CA ARG A 239 -2.60 -35.78 5.98
C ARG A 239 -1.57 -35.64 4.85
N PRO A 240 -1.58 -34.54 4.07
CA PRO A 240 -0.55 -34.27 3.08
C PRO A 240 0.87 -34.36 3.66
N SER A 241 1.73 -35.15 3.01
CA SER A 241 3.14 -35.30 3.38
C SER A 241 3.96 -34.01 3.14
N LYS A 242 5.16 -33.95 3.74
CA LYS A 242 6.10 -32.81 3.61
C LYS A 242 6.42 -32.55 2.14
N ARG A 243 6.16 -31.32 1.65
CA ARG A 243 6.28 -31.02 0.22
C ARG A 243 6.48 -29.54 -0.11
N SER A 244 7.22 -29.30 -1.19
CA SER A 244 7.32 -27.99 -1.85
C SER A 244 6.71 -28.01 -3.25
N ALA A 245 6.43 -26.83 -3.82
CA ALA A 245 6.00 -26.64 -5.21
C ALA A 245 4.74 -27.42 -5.64
N HIS A 246 3.86 -27.70 -4.69
CA HIS A 246 2.50 -28.21 -4.90
C HIS A 246 1.55 -27.08 -5.31
N ALA A 247 0.37 -27.43 -5.81
CA ALA A 247 -0.68 -26.45 -6.12
C ALA A 247 -1.85 -26.54 -5.12
N MET A 248 -2.57 -25.43 -4.94
CA MET A 248 -3.79 -25.34 -4.13
C MET A 248 -4.75 -24.32 -4.72
N CYS A 249 -6.04 -24.50 -4.47
CA CYS A 249 -7.12 -23.54 -4.71
C CYS A 249 -8.27 -23.77 -3.72
N MET A 250 -9.27 -22.89 -3.69
CA MET A 250 -10.38 -22.97 -2.75
C MET A 250 -11.75 -22.92 -3.43
N ASP A 251 -12.67 -23.76 -2.95
CA ASP A 251 -14.11 -23.63 -3.13
C ASP A 251 -14.65 -22.79 -1.96
N GLU A 252 -14.63 -21.47 -2.15
CA GLU A 252 -15.02 -20.49 -1.13
C GLU A 252 -16.47 -20.69 -0.66
N ASP A 253 -17.39 -20.99 -1.59
CA ASP A 253 -18.82 -21.21 -1.29
C ASP A 253 -18.98 -22.28 -0.21
N ASN A 254 -18.40 -23.46 -0.45
CA ASN A 254 -18.50 -24.61 0.46
C ASN A 254 -17.54 -24.54 1.65
N GLY A 255 -16.40 -23.85 1.51
CA GLY A 255 -15.32 -23.82 2.49
C GLY A 255 -14.38 -25.01 2.38
N VAL A 256 -13.96 -25.38 1.16
CA VAL A 256 -13.07 -26.52 0.91
C VAL A 256 -11.80 -26.08 0.21
N VAL A 257 -10.64 -26.35 0.81
CA VAL A 257 -9.32 -26.11 0.21
C VAL A 257 -8.84 -27.40 -0.45
N TYR A 258 -8.40 -27.34 -1.71
CA TYR A 258 -7.85 -28.48 -2.44
C TYR A 258 -6.33 -28.36 -2.57
N LEU A 259 -5.62 -29.49 -2.56
CA LEU A 259 -4.17 -29.58 -2.70
C LEU A 259 -3.79 -30.75 -3.62
N LEU A 260 -2.90 -30.51 -4.59
CA LEU A 260 -2.44 -31.51 -5.55
C LEU A 260 -0.90 -31.58 -5.62
N GLY A 261 -0.36 -32.80 -5.58
CA GLY A 261 1.01 -33.14 -5.96
C GLY A 261 2.10 -32.35 -5.22
N GLY A 262 3.16 -31.98 -5.94
CA GLY A 262 4.35 -31.31 -5.40
C GLY A 262 5.61 -32.18 -5.49
N TRP A 263 6.61 -31.85 -4.68
CA TRP A 263 7.89 -32.56 -4.54
C TRP A 263 8.19 -32.76 -3.05
N ASP A 264 8.41 -34.01 -2.62
CA ASP A 264 8.66 -34.36 -1.20
C ASP A 264 10.13 -34.15 -0.77
N GLY A 265 11.05 -34.20 -1.73
CA GLY A 265 12.49 -34.28 -1.51
C GLY A 265 13.19 -35.41 -2.29
N GLN A 266 12.42 -36.33 -2.88
CA GLN A 266 12.89 -37.53 -3.58
C GLN A 266 12.15 -37.73 -4.91
N GLU A 267 10.84 -37.46 -4.97
CA GLU A 267 10.02 -37.66 -6.15
C GLU A 267 8.89 -36.61 -6.30
N ASN A 268 8.41 -36.47 -7.56
CA ASN A 268 7.19 -35.73 -7.86
C ASN A 268 5.97 -36.55 -7.40
N LEU A 269 5.01 -35.87 -6.79
CA LEU A 269 3.78 -36.45 -6.26
C LEU A 269 2.58 -36.22 -7.22
N ASP A 270 1.60 -37.12 -7.14
CA ASP A 270 0.28 -37.04 -7.79
C ASP A 270 -0.88 -37.38 -6.82
N ASP A 271 -0.64 -37.30 -5.51
CA ASP A 271 -1.69 -37.42 -4.51
C ASP A 271 -2.56 -36.16 -4.44
N PHE A 272 -3.85 -36.34 -4.17
CA PHE A 272 -4.85 -35.28 -4.27
C PHE A 272 -5.74 -35.25 -3.02
N TRP A 273 -5.84 -34.08 -2.40
CA TRP A 273 -6.45 -33.88 -1.09
C TRP A 273 -7.49 -32.75 -1.09
N ALA A 274 -8.46 -32.84 -0.18
CA ALA A 274 -9.34 -31.75 0.21
C ALA A 274 -9.32 -31.54 1.74
N TYR A 275 -9.41 -30.29 2.19
CA TYR A 275 -9.60 -29.90 3.58
C TYR A 275 -10.94 -29.20 3.75
N GLU A 276 -11.80 -29.69 4.64
CA GLU A 276 -13.08 -29.05 4.96
C GLU A 276 -12.92 -28.10 6.15
N VAL A 277 -12.94 -26.79 5.88
CA VAL A 277 -12.64 -25.73 6.85
C VAL A 277 -13.58 -25.76 8.07
N LYS A 278 -14.83 -26.21 7.91
CA LYS A 278 -15.81 -26.30 9.01
C LYS A 278 -15.65 -27.51 9.91
N ALA A 279 -15.11 -28.62 9.38
CA ALA A 279 -14.81 -29.82 10.15
C ALA A 279 -13.38 -29.79 10.74
N GLU A 280 -12.53 -28.90 10.22
CA GLU A 280 -11.08 -28.83 10.43
C GLU A 280 -10.33 -30.13 10.05
N THR A 281 -10.90 -30.97 9.17
CA THR A 281 -10.35 -32.27 8.73
C THR A 281 -9.88 -32.27 7.27
N TRP A 282 -8.83 -33.04 6.99
CA TRP A 282 -8.47 -33.45 5.63
C TRP A 282 -9.36 -34.61 5.15
N ARG A 283 -9.29 -34.88 3.85
CA ARG A 283 -9.80 -36.07 3.18
C ARG A 283 -8.95 -36.32 1.94
N LEU A 284 -8.33 -37.50 1.88
CA LEU A 284 -7.71 -37.98 0.65
C LEU A 284 -8.79 -38.18 -0.44
N LEU A 285 -8.54 -37.61 -1.62
CA LEU A 285 -9.38 -37.81 -2.81
C LEU A 285 -8.79 -38.89 -3.72
N SER A 286 -7.46 -38.95 -3.83
CA SER A 286 -6.73 -39.94 -4.63
C SER A 286 -5.31 -40.14 -4.11
N HIS A 287 -4.86 -41.40 -4.03
CA HIS A 287 -3.45 -41.73 -3.71
C HIS A 287 -2.50 -41.38 -4.86
N ASN A 288 -2.89 -41.69 -6.10
CA ASN A 288 -2.10 -41.48 -7.32
C ASN A 288 -3.08 -41.07 -8.45
N THR A 289 -3.22 -39.78 -8.76
CA THR A 289 -4.10 -39.37 -9.87
C THR A 289 -3.63 -39.86 -11.25
N SER A 290 -2.38 -40.33 -11.38
CA SER A 290 -1.89 -41.00 -12.58
C SER A 290 -2.53 -42.37 -12.85
N GLU A 291 -3.12 -43.02 -11.83
CA GLU A 291 -3.88 -44.27 -11.99
C GLU A 291 -5.34 -44.00 -12.41
N GLU A 292 -5.81 -42.77 -12.29
CA GLU A 292 -7.18 -42.37 -12.65
C GLU A 292 -7.33 -42.11 -14.15
N LYS A 293 -8.51 -42.42 -14.70
CA LYS A 293 -8.78 -42.19 -16.12
C LYS A 293 -8.73 -40.69 -16.43
N ASN A 294 -7.79 -40.31 -17.31
CA ASN A 294 -7.44 -38.93 -17.67
C ASN A 294 -6.86 -38.10 -16.51
N GLY A 295 -6.48 -38.70 -15.38
CA GLY A 295 -5.94 -37.96 -14.25
C GLY A 295 -4.50 -37.46 -14.52
N PRO A 296 -4.07 -36.39 -13.84
CA PRO A 296 -2.74 -35.82 -14.03
C PRO A 296 -1.65 -36.74 -13.51
N GLY A 297 -0.61 -36.95 -14.33
CA GLY A 297 0.66 -37.55 -13.89
C GLY A 297 1.41 -36.68 -12.88
N ARG A 298 2.36 -37.29 -12.15
CA ARG A 298 3.23 -36.69 -11.12
C ARG A 298 3.84 -35.36 -11.51
N ARG A 299 3.73 -34.35 -10.62
CA ARG A 299 4.10 -32.96 -10.96
C ARG A 299 4.41 -32.03 -9.77
N SER A 300 5.41 -31.19 -9.98
CA SER A 300 5.76 -30.02 -9.17
C SER A 300 5.82 -28.75 -10.04
N CYS A 301 5.87 -27.58 -9.39
CA CYS A 301 5.94 -26.24 -9.99
C CYS A 301 4.78 -25.90 -10.96
N HIS A 302 3.68 -26.63 -10.83
CA HIS A 302 2.44 -26.51 -11.61
C HIS A 302 1.45 -25.53 -10.95
N LYS A 303 0.29 -25.31 -11.57
CA LYS A 303 -0.77 -24.45 -11.01
C LYS A 303 -2.15 -25.07 -11.15
N MET A 304 -3.05 -24.64 -10.26
CA MET A 304 -4.47 -24.96 -10.31
C MET A 304 -5.35 -23.77 -9.92
N VAL A 305 -6.55 -23.70 -10.49
CA VAL A 305 -7.56 -22.67 -10.20
C VAL A 305 -8.96 -23.29 -10.11
N PHE A 306 -9.85 -22.70 -9.33
CA PHE A 306 -11.23 -23.16 -9.14
C PHE A 306 -12.24 -22.25 -9.83
N ASP A 307 -13.12 -22.81 -10.66
CA ASP A 307 -14.30 -22.12 -11.20
C ASP A 307 -15.50 -22.37 -10.30
N LYS A 308 -15.85 -21.40 -9.43
CA LYS A 308 -17.02 -21.49 -8.54
C LYS A 308 -18.34 -21.72 -9.29
N ARG A 309 -18.44 -21.26 -10.54
CA ARG A 309 -19.67 -21.31 -11.35
C ARG A 309 -19.91 -22.69 -11.98
N THR A 310 -18.86 -23.48 -12.21
CA THR A 310 -18.98 -24.88 -12.67
C THR A 310 -18.64 -25.90 -11.58
N GLY A 311 -17.95 -25.49 -10.52
CA GLY A 311 -17.38 -26.41 -9.52
C GLY A 311 -16.28 -27.29 -10.11
N CYS A 312 -15.42 -26.70 -10.94
CA CYS A 312 -14.33 -27.39 -11.62
C CYS A 312 -12.97 -26.83 -11.19
N ILE A 313 -12.01 -27.72 -10.96
CA ILE A 313 -10.59 -27.37 -10.77
C ILE A 313 -9.89 -27.57 -12.11
N TYR A 314 -9.12 -26.58 -12.56
CA TYR A 314 -8.31 -26.65 -13.78
C TYR A 314 -6.84 -26.70 -13.42
N VAL A 315 -6.07 -27.61 -14.03
CA VAL A 315 -4.65 -27.87 -13.69
C VAL A 315 -3.78 -27.78 -14.93
N LEU A 316 -2.67 -27.03 -14.85
CA LEU A 316 -1.75 -26.79 -15.97
C LEU A 316 -0.28 -26.91 -15.53
N GLY A 317 0.55 -27.43 -16.45
CA GLY A 317 2.01 -27.41 -16.36
C GLY A 317 2.64 -28.45 -15.42
N ARG A 318 3.97 -28.51 -15.47
CA ARG A 318 4.90 -29.25 -14.59
C ARG A 318 6.34 -28.85 -14.92
N MET A 319 7.27 -29.02 -13.97
CA MET A 319 8.72 -28.93 -14.26
C MET A 319 9.19 -30.14 -15.07
N GLY A 320 10.30 -30.01 -15.82
CA GLY A 320 10.90 -31.11 -16.56
C GLY A 320 11.75 -32.03 -15.68
N ASP A 321 11.78 -33.32 -16.00
CA ASP A 321 12.42 -34.32 -15.15
C ASP A 321 13.96 -34.20 -15.12
N GLU A 322 14.57 -33.76 -16.23
CA GLU A 322 16.01 -33.44 -16.29
C GLU A 322 16.40 -32.19 -15.49
N GLU A 323 15.46 -31.25 -15.27
CA GLU A 323 15.72 -30.01 -14.52
C GLU A 323 15.82 -30.28 -13.00
N MET A 324 15.28 -31.42 -12.53
CA MET A 324 15.38 -31.86 -11.13
C MET A 324 16.79 -32.39 -10.81
N SER A 325 17.40 -33.18 -11.71
CA SER A 325 18.76 -33.70 -11.54
C SER A 325 19.84 -32.60 -11.48
N ALA A 326 19.54 -31.39 -11.95
CA ALA A 326 20.40 -30.22 -11.82
C ALA A 326 20.35 -29.57 -10.41
N GLN A 327 19.43 -29.99 -9.55
CA GLN A 327 19.19 -29.41 -8.22
C GLN A 327 19.51 -30.37 -7.05
N GLY A 328 19.87 -31.64 -7.32
CA GLY A 328 20.32 -32.59 -6.29
C GLY A 328 20.89 -33.90 -6.83
N ALA A 329 21.93 -34.41 -6.15
CA ALA A 329 22.53 -35.75 -6.22
C ALA A 329 22.87 -36.36 -7.61
N PRO A 330 24.14 -36.34 -8.04
CA PRO A 330 24.58 -37.04 -9.26
C PRO A 330 24.90 -38.53 -8.99
N ASN A 331 23.88 -39.36 -8.70
CA ASN A 331 23.87 -40.82 -8.94
C ASN A 331 22.55 -41.49 -8.47
N ALA A 332 21.60 -41.69 -9.38
CA ALA A 332 20.43 -42.56 -9.16
C ALA A 332 19.99 -43.23 -10.47
N SER A 333 20.82 -44.12 -11.02
CA SER A 333 20.56 -44.84 -12.29
C SER A 333 19.56 -46.00 -12.13
N THR A 334 18.43 -45.74 -11.50
CA THR A 334 17.27 -46.63 -11.43
C THR A 334 16.25 -46.16 -12.48
N PRO A 335 15.88 -46.98 -13.48
CA PRO A 335 14.86 -46.59 -14.44
C PRO A 335 13.49 -46.55 -13.75
N THR A 336 12.97 -45.34 -13.52
CA THR A 336 11.54 -45.14 -13.25
C THR A 336 10.72 -45.76 -14.38
N ALA A 337 9.56 -46.31 -14.04
CA ALA A 337 8.70 -46.96 -15.02
C ALA A 337 8.26 -45.94 -16.07
N GLN A 338 8.70 -46.12 -17.32
CA GLN A 338 8.31 -45.27 -18.45
C GLN A 338 6.79 -45.23 -18.53
N GLN A 339 6.21 -44.03 -18.72
CA GLN A 339 4.79 -43.95 -19.02
C GLN A 339 4.52 -44.74 -20.32
N PRO A 340 3.45 -45.57 -20.39
CA PRO A 340 3.20 -46.47 -21.51
C PRO A 340 2.76 -45.70 -22.77
N GLY A 341 3.72 -45.05 -23.43
CA GLY A 341 3.51 -44.20 -24.60
C GLY A 341 4.69 -43.30 -24.97
N GLU A 342 5.67 -43.06 -24.09
CA GLU A 342 6.78 -42.14 -24.38
C GLU A 342 7.78 -42.72 -25.42
N ILE A 343 7.70 -42.18 -26.64
CA ILE A 343 8.69 -42.44 -27.69
C ILE A 343 9.93 -41.58 -27.41
N SER A 344 11.08 -42.22 -27.21
CA SER A 344 12.36 -41.53 -26.97
C SER A 344 12.67 -40.52 -28.09
N GLY A 345 12.47 -39.23 -27.80
CA GLY A 345 12.66 -38.12 -28.75
C GLY A 345 11.44 -37.22 -28.99
N SER A 346 10.27 -37.49 -28.39
CA SER A 346 9.16 -36.52 -28.39
C SER A 346 9.44 -35.32 -27.48
N SER A 347 9.10 -34.11 -27.92
CA SER A 347 9.11 -32.92 -27.05
C SER A 347 8.06 -33.06 -25.92
N PRO A 348 8.35 -32.58 -24.70
CA PRO A 348 7.44 -32.75 -23.57
C PRO A 348 6.19 -31.88 -23.76
N CYS A 349 5.01 -32.50 -23.61
CA CYS A 349 3.73 -31.93 -24.01
C CYS A 349 3.07 -31.09 -22.91
N SER A 350 2.36 -30.03 -23.29
CA SER A 350 1.70 -29.12 -22.34
C SER A 350 0.30 -29.59 -21.99
N GLU A 351 0.21 -30.61 -21.14
CA GLU A 351 -1.05 -31.24 -20.75
C GLU A 351 -1.92 -30.32 -19.87
N PHE A 352 -3.23 -30.26 -20.16
CA PHE A 352 -4.20 -29.42 -19.44
C PHE A 352 -5.45 -30.22 -19.03
N TYR A 353 -5.79 -30.17 -17.75
CA TYR A 353 -6.77 -31.07 -17.13
C TYR A 353 -7.89 -30.29 -16.41
N ARG A 354 -9.01 -30.97 -16.20
CA ARG A 354 -10.13 -30.53 -15.36
C ARG A 354 -10.58 -31.65 -14.42
N TYR A 355 -10.81 -31.33 -13.15
CA TYR A 355 -11.48 -32.18 -12.16
C TYR A 355 -12.84 -31.58 -11.77
N HIS A 356 -13.85 -32.43 -11.58
CA HIS A 356 -15.20 -32.00 -11.16
C HIS A 356 -15.41 -32.21 -9.66
N THR A 357 -15.69 -31.16 -8.90
CA THR A 357 -15.97 -31.25 -7.45
C THR A 357 -17.44 -31.49 -7.12
N ARG A 358 -18.33 -31.34 -8.11
CA ARG A 358 -19.80 -31.41 -7.97
C ARG A 358 -20.46 -31.84 -9.30
N GLY A 359 -21.74 -32.22 -9.26
CA GLY A 359 -22.50 -32.65 -10.43
C GLY A 359 -22.38 -34.15 -10.76
N LEU A 360 -22.81 -34.55 -11.97
CA LEU A 360 -22.86 -35.97 -12.40
C LEU A 360 -21.47 -36.61 -12.65
N ASP A 361 -20.45 -35.77 -12.81
CA ASP A 361 -19.08 -36.17 -13.05
C ASP A 361 -18.14 -35.93 -11.86
N ILE A 362 -18.71 -35.65 -10.68
CA ILE A 362 -17.99 -35.54 -9.41
C ILE A 362 -16.97 -36.66 -9.22
N GLY A 363 -15.73 -36.29 -8.87
CA GLY A 363 -14.64 -37.25 -8.66
C GLY A 363 -13.92 -37.74 -9.94
N LYS A 364 -14.20 -37.16 -11.11
CA LYS A 364 -13.58 -37.56 -12.39
C LYS A 364 -12.68 -36.48 -12.97
N TRP A 365 -11.72 -36.91 -13.79
CA TRP A 365 -10.86 -36.04 -14.60
C TRP A 365 -11.22 -36.05 -16.09
N ASP A 366 -11.07 -34.88 -16.72
CA ASP A 366 -10.99 -34.70 -18.16
C ASP A 366 -9.60 -34.19 -18.56
N LEU A 367 -8.98 -34.84 -19.55
CA LEU A 367 -7.86 -34.25 -20.28
C LEU A 367 -8.43 -33.31 -21.35
N LEU A 368 -8.36 -32.00 -21.10
CA LEU A 368 -8.89 -30.96 -22.00
C LEU A 368 -7.98 -30.72 -23.21
N SER A 369 -6.68 -30.93 -23.04
CA SER A 369 -5.68 -30.86 -24.12
C SER A 369 -4.46 -31.71 -23.76
N PHE A 370 -4.01 -32.54 -24.71
CA PHE A 370 -2.76 -33.29 -24.58
C PHE A 370 -1.52 -32.38 -24.72
N ASP A 371 -1.60 -31.38 -25.60
CA ASP A 371 -0.61 -30.30 -25.69
C ASP A 371 -1.30 -28.97 -26.02
N THR A 372 -1.28 -28.03 -25.08
CA THR A 372 -1.89 -26.72 -25.28
C THR A 372 -1.17 -25.87 -26.33
N ALA A 373 0.11 -26.07 -26.62
CA ALA A 373 0.80 -25.33 -27.68
C ALA A 373 0.19 -25.63 -29.07
N SER A 374 -0.07 -26.90 -29.37
CA SER A 374 -0.79 -27.32 -30.58
C SER A 374 -2.19 -26.72 -30.72
N ALA A 375 -2.80 -26.33 -29.58
CA ALA A 375 -4.12 -25.70 -29.50
C ALA A 375 -4.08 -24.15 -29.41
N GLY A 376 -2.91 -23.51 -29.59
CA GLY A 376 -2.74 -22.05 -29.52
C GLY A 376 -2.64 -21.47 -28.11
N GLY A 377 -2.46 -22.33 -27.11
CA GLY A 377 -2.14 -22.00 -25.73
C GLY A 377 -0.62 -21.97 -25.45
N PRO A 378 -0.21 -21.99 -24.18
CA PRO A 378 1.20 -22.01 -23.81
C PRO A 378 1.88 -23.35 -24.13
N PRO A 379 3.21 -23.37 -24.35
CA PRO A 379 4.02 -24.60 -24.29
C PRO A 379 4.13 -25.11 -22.85
N LEU A 380 4.80 -26.26 -22.64
CA LEU A 380 4.96 -26.81 -21.30
C LEU A 380 5.77 -25.84 -20.42
N ILE A 381 5.16 -25.45 -19.30
CA ILE A 381 5.67 -24.40 -18.41
C ILE A 381 5.58 -24.76 -16.93
N PHE A 382 6.54 -24.22 -16.17
CA PHE A 382 6.59 -24.28 -14.70
C PHE A 382 6.89 -22.91 -14.10
N ASP A 383 6.53 -22.72 -12.83
CA ASP A 383 6.63 -21.43 -12.12
C ASP A 383 5.92 -20.27 -12.86
N HIS A 384 4.88 -20.62 -13.63
CA HIS A 384 3.91 -19.69 -14.17
C HIS A 384 2.87 -19.32 -13.09
N GLN A 385 1.95 -18.42 -13.41
CA GLN A 385 0.77 -18.20 -12.59
C GLN A 385 -0.51 -18.34 -13.41
N MET A 386 -1.59 -18.71 -12.73
CA MET A 386 -2.94 -18.81 -13.27
C MET A 386 -3.88 -17.93 -12.45
N ALA A 387 -4.80 -17.25 -13.11
CA ALA A 387 -5.93 -16.55 -12.48
C ALA A 387 -7.23 -16.92 -13.23
N ILE A 388 -8.38 -16.76 -12.60
CA ILE A 388 -9.68 -17.13 -13.20
C ILE A 388 -10.74 -16.07 -12.94
N ASP A 389 -11.40 -15.62 -14.00
CA ASP A 389 -12.68 -14.93 -13.93
C ASP A 389 -13.78 -15.97 -14.14
N SER A 390 -14.39 -16.41 -13.04
CA SER A 390 -15.48 -17.39 -13.08
C SER A 390 -16.72 -16.85 -13.80
N GLU A 391 -16.99 -15.54 -13.75
CA GLU A 391 -18.17 -14.93 -14.37
C GLU A 391 -17.97 -14.77 -15.88
N ALA A 392 -16.84 -14.22 -16.31
CA ALA A 392 -16.45 -14.15 -17.72
C ALA A 392 -16.21 -15.56 -18.32
N CYS A 393 -16.01 -16.58 -17.48
CA CYS A 393 -15.66 -17.95 -17.84
C CYS A 393 -14.27 -18.04 -18.51
N MET A 394 -13.30 -17.30 -17.97
CA MET A 394 -11.97 -17.11 -18.56
C MET A 394 -10.88 -17.48 -17.56
N ILE A 395 -9.90 -18.28 -18.00
CA ILE A 395 -8.66 -18.52 -17.28
C ILE A 395 -7.55 -17.71 -17.95
N TYR A 396 -6.69 -17.06 -17.16
CA TYR A 396 -5.54 -16.29 -17.62
C TYR A 396 -4.27 -16.96 -17.13
N VAL A 397 -3.27 -17.07 -18.00
CA VAL A 397 -2.00 -17.75 -17.72
C VAL A 397 -0.85 -16.82 -18.14
N PHE A 398 0.07 -16.52 -17.23
CA PHE A 398 1.23 -15.69 -17.53
C PHE A 398 2.56 -16.35 -17.13
N GLY A 399 3.56 -16.15 -17.98
CA GLY A 399 4.96 -16.42 -17.66
C GLY A 399 5.27 -17.88 -17.36
N GLY A 400 6.20 -18.09 -16.45
CA GLY A 400 6.85 -19.37 -16.22
C GLY A 400 8.01 -19.61 -17.18
N ARG A 401 8.90 -20.53 -16.80
CA ARG A 401 9.95 -21.04 -17.68
C ARG A 401 9.36 -22.13 -18.58
N VAL A 402 9.79 -22.16 -19.84
CA VAL A 402 9.43 -23.21 -20.80
C VAL A 402 10.42 -24.36 -20.66
N VAL A 403 9.92 -25.60 -20.60
CA VAL A 403 10.76 -26.80 -20.52
C VAL A 403 11.44 -27.04 -21.88
N ASP A 404 12.67 -26.54 -22.03
CA ASP A 404 13.49 -26.67 -23.25
C ASP A 404 14.97 -26.90 -22.88
N GLN A 405 15.49 -28.07 -23.25
CA GLN A 405 16.87 -28.52 -23.05
C GLN A 405 17.95 -27.56 -23.61
N LYS A 406 17.60 -26.65 -24.53
CA LYS A 406 18.58 -25.88 -25.32
C LYS A 406 18.77 -24.43 -24.88
N SER A 407 17.82 -23.85 -24.16
CA SER A 407 17.85 -22.42 -23.82
C SER A 407 16.80 -22.03 -22.78
N ILE A 408 17.18 -21.17 -21.82
CA ILE A 408 16.22 -20.57 -20.89
C ILE A 408 15.23 -19.72 -21.69
N LYS A 409 13.98 -20.18 -21.75
CA LYS A 409 12.85 -19.51 -22.38
C LYS A 409 11.75 -19.24 -21.37
N TYR A 410 10.92 -18.24 -21.66
CA TYR A 410 9.78 -17.85 -20.84
C TYR A 410 8.54 -17.76 -21.72
N SER A 411 7.37 -18.05 -21.13
CA SER A 411 6.09 -17.94 -21.83
C SER A 411 5.49 -16.53 -21.73
N GLY A 412 4.52 -16.24 -22.61
CA GLY A 412 3.80 -14.97 -22.68
C GLY A 412 2.53 -14.92 -21.81
N LEU A 413 1.60 -14.05 -22.20
CA LEU A 413 0.25 -13.96 -21.61
C LEU A 413 -0.75 -14.68 -22.52
N TYR A 414 -1.54 -15.59 -21.94
CA TYR A 414 -2.57 -16.36 -22.62
C TYR A 414 -3.90 -16.27 -21.86
N SER A 415 -4.98 -16.50 -22.60
CA SER A 415 -6.31 -16.70 -22.03
C SER A 415 -6.95 -17.97 -22.61
N TYR A 416 -7.76 -18.65 -21.79
CA TYR A 416 -8.55 -19.81 -22.16
C TYR A 416 -10.02 -19.55 -21.85
N ASN A 417 -10.87 -19.72 -22.86
CA ASN A 417 -12.31 -19.53 -22.73
C ASN A 417 -12.99 -20.88 -22.42
N ILE A 418 -13.44 -21.04 -21.17
CA ILE A 418 -14.07 -22.27 -20.65
C ILE A 418 -15.33 -22.66 -21.44
N ARG A 419 -16.07 -21.67 -21.96
CA ARG A 419 -17.32 -21.91 -22.72
C ARG A 419 -17.09 -22.48 -24.12
N THR A 420 -15.92 -22.27 -24.71
CA THR A 420 -15.61 -22.68 -26.10
C THR A 420 -14.42 -23.64 -26.21
N ASN A 421 -13.75 -23.93 -25.09
CA ASN A 421 -12.52 -24.74 -25.01
C ASN A 421 -11.38 -24.22 -25.90
N LYS A 422 -11.23 -22.90 -26.04
CA LYS A 422 -10.25 -22.26 -26.92
C LYS A 422 -9.24 -21.40 -26.16
N TRP A 423 -7.98 -21.53 -26.56
CA TRP A 423 -6.91 -20.62 -26.18
C TRP A 423 -6.85 -19.38 -27.10
N LYS A 424 -6.37 -18.26 -26.55
CA LYS A 424 -5.98 -17.05 -27.26
C LYS A 424 -4.74 -16.47 -26.59
N ALA A 425 -3.63 -16.36 -27.33
CA ALA A 425 -2.49 -15.54 -26.92
C ALA A 425 -2.90 -14.06 -26.82
N LEU A 426 -2.54 -13.41 -25.72
CA LEU A 426 -2.80 -12.00 -25.45
C LEU A 426 -1.53 -11.16 -25.57
N GLN A 427 -0.39 -11.67 -25.09
CA GLN A 427 0.94 -11.11 -25.36
C GLN A 427 1.87 -12.27 -25.73
N CYS A 428 2.38 -12.28 -26.97
CA CYS A 428 3.40 -13.23 -27.41
C CYS A 428 4.79 -12.57 -27.34
N VAL A 429 5.77 -13.31 -26.84
CA VAL A 429 7.17 -12.83 -26.64
C VAL A 429 7.80 -12.33 -27.94
N ASP A 430 7.44 -12.94 -29.09
CA ASP A 430 7.93 -12.52 -30.41
C ASP A 430 7.16 -11.31 -30.97
N LEU A 431 5.86 -11.20 -30.72
CA LEU A 431 5.03 -10.09 -31.21
C LEU A 431 5.34 -8.77 -30.48
N ALA A 432 5.66 -8.83 -29.20
CA ALA A 432 6.08 -7.69 -28.37
C ALA A 432 7.37 -6.98 -28.87
N ARG A 433 8.03 -7.52 -29.90
CA ARG A 433 9.17 -6.89 -30.59
C ARG A 433 8.76 -6.11 -31.86
N SER A 434 7.47 -6.11 -32.20
CA SER A 434 6.95 -5.61 -33.48
C SER A 434 5.80 -4.59 -33.37
N SER A 435 5.06 -4.56 -32.26
CA SER A 435 4.18 -3.43 -31.93
C SER A 435 4.91 -2.37 -31.09
N HIS A 436 4.42 -1.13 -31.12
CA HIS A 436 4.96 -0.01 -30.35
C HIS A 436 4.34 0.07 -28.93
N GLU A 437 4.00 -1.07 -28.35
CA GLU A 437 3.22 -1.17 -27.11
C GLU A 437 4.10 -1.59 -25.92
N VAL A 438 3.78 -1.06 -24.74
CA VAL A 438 4.37 -1.54 -23.49
C VAL A 438 3.90 -2.98 -23.27
N SER A 439 4.83 -3.90 -23.02
CA SER A 439 4.56 -5.32 -22.77
C SER A 439 5.15 -5.75 -21.45
N ILE A 440 4.52 -6.72 -20.77
CA ILE A 440 4.98 -7.17 -19.45
C ILE A 440 6.20 -8.07 -19.64
N PRO A 441 7.38 -7.77 -19.04
CA PRO A 441 8.57 -8.58 -19.21
C PRO A 441 8.33 -10.05 -18.79
N PRO A 442 8.65 -11.04 -19.64
CA PRO A 442 8.37 -12.45 -19.34
C PRO A 442 9.34 -12.97 -18.27
N ARG A 443 8.82 -13.84 -17.38
CA ARG A 443 9.35 -14.09 -16.02
C ARG A 443 8.80 -15.39 -15.42
N SER A 444 9.46 -15.96 -14.41
CA SER A 444 8.97 -17.10 -13.62
C SER A 444 8.94 -16.80 -12.11
N GLY A 445 8.14 -17.54 -11.34
CA GLY A 445 8.04 -17.45 -9.87
C GLY A 445 7.57 -16.09 -9.35
N HIS A 446 6.87 -15.34 -10.21
CA HIS A 446 6.26 -14.03 -9.97
C HIS A 446 4.92 -14.18 -9.25
N SER A 447 4.27 -13.07 -8.87
CA SER A 447 2.87 -13.06 -8.44
C SER A 447 1.96 -12.49 -9.53
N MET A 448 0.77 -13.07 -9.68
CA MET A 448 -0.31 -12.56 -10.52
C MET A 448 -1.62 -12.71 -9.75
N VAL A 449 -2.43 -11.65 -9.70
CA VAL A 449 -3.81 -11.68 -9.19
C VAL A 449 -4.76 -11.00 -10.17
N LEU A 450 -6.04 -11.37 -10.15
CA LEU A 450 -7.10 -10.74 -10.94
C LEU A 450 -7.92 -9.83 -10.04
N GLU A 451 -7.96 -8.55 -10.37
CA GLU A 451 -8.95 -7.61 -9.87
C GLU A 451 -10.26 -7.80 -10.67
N PRO A 452 -11.36 -8.25 -10.04
CA PRO A 452 -12.55 -8.75 -10.73
C PRO A 452 -13.52 -7.65 -11.19
N ASP A 453 -13.41 -6.44 -10.66
CA ASP A 453 -14.34 -5.33 -10.86
C ASP A 453 -13.79 -4.38 -11.92
N SER A 454 -12.51 -4.03 -11.85
CA SER A 454 -11.78 -3.29 -12.90
C SER A 454 -11.11 -4.19 -13.96
N LYS A 455 -11.46 -5.49 -13.99
CA LYS A 455 -11.00 -6.49 -14.98
C LYS A 455 -9.51 -6.41 -15.31
N THR A 456 -8.68 -6.32 -14.26
CA THR A 456 -7.25 -6.04 -14.39
C THR A 456 -6.40 -7.13 -13.76
N LEU A 457 -5.45 -7.68 -14.52
CA LEU A 457 -4.41 -8.55 -13.97
C LEU A 457 -3.29 -7.69 -13.39
N ILE A 458 -2.94 -7.91 -12.12
CA ILE A 458 -1.83 -7.25 -11.44
C ILE A 458 -0.68 -8.26 -11.36
N ILE A 459 0.43 -7.99 -12.05
CA ILE A 459 1.57 -8.90 -12.24
C ILE A 459 2.84 -8.24 -11.72
N PHE A 460 3.55 -8.89 -10.80
CA PHE A 460 4.71 -8.30 -10.12
C PHE A 460 5.76 -9.31 -9.67
N ALA A 461 6.99 -8.82 -9.50
CA ALA A 461 8.13 -9.57 -8.96
C ALA A 461 8.53 -10.82 -9.77
N GLY A 462 9.20 -11.78 -9.10
CA GLY A 462 9.67 -13.03 -9.66
C GLY A 462 11.11 -12.97 -10.16
N GLN A 463 11.48 -13.87 -11.06
CA GLN A 463 12.80 -13.99 -11.64
C GLN A 463 12.74 -13.87 -13.17
N ARG A 464 13.70 -13.13 -13.73
CA ARG A 464 14.06 -13.18 -15.15
C ARG A 464 15.58 -13.32 -15.26
N GLU A 465 16.02 -14.30 -16.03
CA GLU A 465 17.43 -14.69 -16.14
C GLU A 465 17.97 -14.92 -14.72
N GLU A 466 19.05 -14.26 -14.28
CA GLU A 466 19.57 -14.32 -12.90
C GLU A 466 19.11 -13.18 -11.98
N LYS A 467 18.24 -12.28 -12.46
CA LYS A 467 17.75 -11.14 -11.68
C LYS A 467 16.41 -11.47 -11.03
N TYR A 468 16.32 -11.29 -9.72
CA TYR A 468 15.04 -11.17 -9.01
C TYR A 468 14.48 -9.75 -9.19
N LEU A 469 13.18 -9.65 -9.39
CA LEU A 469 12.49 -8.43 -9.78
C LEU A 469 11.66 -7.85 -8.64
N SER A 470 11.48 -6.54 -8.68
CA SER A 470 10.63 -5.71 -7.81
C SER A 470 9.80 -4.72 -8.63
N ASP A 471 9.49 -5.08 -9.87
CA ASP A 471 8.61 -4.34 -10.76
C ASP A 471 7.15 -4.81 -10.61
N MET A 472 6.20 -3.97 -11.01
CA MET A 472 4.77 -4.25 -11.01
C MET A 472 4.09 -3.62 -12.22
N TYR A 473 3.26 -4.41 -12.90
CA TYR A 473 2.46 -4.01 -14.05
C TYR A 473 0.98 -4.34 -13.83
N THR A 474 0.12 -3.55 -14.45
CA THR A 474 -1.28 -3.88 -14.68
C THR A 474 -1.48 -4.27 -16.15
N TYR A 475 -2.43 -5.19 -16.40
CA TYR A 475 -2.95 -5.49 -17.72
C TYR A 475 -4.48 -5.44 -17.67
N HIS A 476 -5.08 -4.44 -18.31
CA HIS A 476 -6.53 -4.30 -18.41
C HIS A 476 -7.06 -5.25 -19.49
N ILE A 477 -7.93 -6.19 -19.09
CA ILE A 477 -8.30 -7.35 -19.92
C ILE A 477 -9.09 -6.96 -21.17
N GLU A 478 -9.94 -5.93 -21.08
CA GLU A 478 -10.88 -5.60 -22.16
C GLU A 478 -10.23 -4.79 -23.29
N THR A 479 -9.36 -3.82 -22.93
CA THR A 479 -8.62 -3.01 -23.90
C THR A 479 -7.28 -3.63 -24.30
N GLY A 480 -6.73 -4.54 -23.49
CA GLY A 480 -5.39 -5.10 -23.66
C GLY A 480 -4.25 -4.17 -23.22
N THR A 481 -4.56 -3.04 -22.61
CA THR A 481 -3.58 -2.01 -22.22
C THR A 481 -2.68 -2.50 -21.07
N VAL A 482 -1.38 -2.23 -21.15
CA VAL A 482 -0.41 -2.42 -20.06
C VAL A 482 -0.03 -1.06 -19.46
N ALA A 483 0.08 -0.99 -18.13
CA ALA A 483 0.75 0.12 -17.46
C ALA A 483 1.79 -0.39 -16.45
N GLU A 484 2.94 0.29 -16.38
CA GLU A 484 4.01 0.07 -15.41
C GLU A 484 3.69 0.88 -14.14
N VAL A 485 3.31 0.21 -13.05
CA VAL A 485 2.93 0.86 -11.78
C VAL A 485 4.17 1.16 -10.95
N PHE A 486 5.13 0.23 -10.95
CA PHE A 486 6.42 0.36 -10.30
C PHE A 486 7.51 -0.23 -11.19
N ALA A 487 8.54 0.55 -11.50
CA ALA A 487 9.80 0.04 -12.07
C ALA A 487 10.66 -0.69 -11.02
N ASP A 488 10.62 -0.20 -9.77
CA ASP A 488 11.20 -0.85 -8.59
C ASP A 488 10.46 -0.39 -7.32
N TYR A 489 9.51 -1.19 -6.82
CA TYR A 489 8.72 -0.85 -5.63
C TYR A 489 9.51 -0.84 -4.32
N THR A 490 10.79 -1.25 -4.31
CA THR A 490 11.65 -1.07 -3.11
C THR A 490 11.87 0.41 -2.80
N MET A 491 11.90 1.25 -3.84
CA MET A 491 12.05 2.71 -3.71
C MET A 491 10.81 3.37 -3.10
N ASP A 492 9.64 2.77 -3.31
CA ASP A 492 8.35 3.17 -2.74
C ASP A 492 8.02 2.41 -1.44
N GLY A 493 9.04 1.86 -0.76
CA GLY A 493 8.92 1.23 0.56
C GLY A 493 8.42 -0.22 0.60
N GLY A 494 8.31 -0.89 -0.55
CA GLY A 494 7.86 -2.28 -0.67
C GLY A 494 8.91 -3.35 -0.35
N PRO A 495 8.55 -4.65 -0.49
CA PRO A 495 9.44 -5.78 -0.20
C PRO A 495 10.71 -5.80 -1.08
N LYS A 496 11.75 -6.51 -0.61
CA LYS A 496 12.94 -6.79 -1.43
C LYS A 496 12.60 -7.74 -2.61
N PRO A 497 13.35 -7.71 -3.72
CA PRO A 497 13.14 -8.60 -4.85
C PRO A 497 13.25 -10.07 -4.42
N CYS A 498 12.24 -10.88 -4.75
CA CYS A 498 12.21 -12.29 -4.35
C CYS A 498 11.53 -13.22 -5.37
N PHE A 499 11.83 -14.52 -5.25
CA PHE A 499 11.40 -15.58 -6.15
C PHE A 499 10.53 -16.62 -5.44
N THR A 500 9.54 -17.16 -6.15
CA THR A 500 8.43 -18.01 -5.63
C THR A 500 7.51 -17.34 -4.59
N GLN A 501 7.50 -16.00 -4.50
CA GLN A 501 6.52 -15.31 -3.66
C GLN A 501 5.08 -15.68 -4.04
N ARG A 502 4.19 -15.55 -3.07
CA ARG A 502 2.75 -15.78 -3.24
C ARG A 502 2.00 -14.52 -2.87
N ALA A 503 0.89 -14.30 -3.57
CA ALA A 503 0.00 -13.17 -3.34
C ALA A 503 -1.45 -13.62 -3.45
N VAL A 504 -2.31 -13.03 -2.62
CA VAL A 504 -3.77 -13.16 -2.69
C VAL A 504 -4.39 -11.77 -2.63
N LEU A 505 -5.58 -11.61 -3.20
CA LEU A 505 -6.27 -10.33 -3.35
C LEU A 505 -7.57 -10.31 -2.55
N ASP A 506 -7.77 -9.27 -1.76
CA ASP A 506 -9.09 -8.84 -1.31
C ASP A 506 -9.51 -7.58 -2.09
N PRO A 507 -10.44 -7.68 -3.04
CA PRO A 507 -10.90 -6.51 -3.79
C PRO A 507 -11.90 -5.65 -3.02
N GLU A 508 -12.56 -6.17 -1.98
CA GLU A 508 -13.46 -5.37 -1.13
C GLU A 508 -12.66 -4.41 -0.24
N LEU A 509 -11.51 -4.88 0.26
CA LEU A 509 -10.53 -4.04 0.95
C LEU A 509 -9.53 -3.38 0.00
N ARG A 510 -9.53 -3.67 -1.31
CA ARG A 510 -8.51 -3.22 -2.28
C ARG A 510 -7.06 -3.43 -1.79
N GLU A 511 -6.79 -4.65 -1.31
CA GLU A 511 -5.51 -5.05 -0.74
C GLU A 511 -4.97 -6.35 -1.36
N ILE A 512 -3.66 -6.39 -1.59
CA ILE A 512 -2.89 -7.59 -1.96
C ILE A 512 -2.06 -8.01 -0.76
N TYR A 513 -2.25 -9.23 -0.27
CA TYR A 513 -1.43 -9.81 0.81
C TYR A 513 -0.29 -10.62 0.19
N VAL A 514 0.95 -10.26 0.50
CA VAL A 514 2.17 -10.78 -0.15
C VAL A 514 3.04 -11.53 0.85
N PHE A 515 3.36 -12.78 0.51
CA PHE A 515 4.15 -13.70 1.31
C PHE A 515 5.45 -13.99 0.54
N CYS A 516 6.56 -13.45 1.07
CA CYS A 516 7.87 -13.49 0.42
C CYS A 516 8.43 -14.92 0.28
N GLY A 517 9.30 -15.12 -0.72
CA GLY A 517 10.02 -16.38 -0.96
C GLY A 517 11.54 -16.22 -0.86
N LEU A 518 12.28 -16.87 -1.78
CA LEU A 518 13.74 -16.80 -1.84
C LEU A 518 14.25 -15.39 -2.15
N SER A 519 15.32 -14.98 -1.47
CA SER A 519 16.00 -13.70 -1.71
C SER A 519 17.50 -13.91 -1.97
N ARG A 520 18.17 -12.90 -2.54
CA ARG A 520 19.64 -12.85 -2.65
C ARG A 520 20.12 -11.65 -1.83
N GLN A 521 21.04 -11.85 -0.89
CA GLN A 521 21.49 -10.76 0.01
C GLN A 521 22.48 -9.78 -0.64
N SER A 522 23.10 -10.15 -1.76
CA SER A 522 24.06 -9.35 -2.52
C SER A 522 24.27 -9.94 -3.93
N PRO A 523 24.92 -9.22 -4.86
CA PRO A 523 25.34 -9.76 -6.18
C PRO A 523 26.53 -10.72 -6.03
N GLY A 524 26.36 -11.79 -5.25
CA GLY A 524 27.39 -12.71 -4.78
C GLY A 524 26.84 -14.08 -4.41
N ASN A 525 26.02 -14.65 -5.29
CA ASN A 525 25.49 -16.03 -5.34
C ASN A 525 24.75 -16.66 -4.13
N GLN A 526 24.90 -16.22 -2.88
CA GLN A 526 24.19 -16.88 -1.78
C GLN A 526 22.68 -16.57 -1.83
N ILE A 527 21.91 -17.57 -2.23
CA ILE A 527 20.44 -17.60 -2.15
C ILE A 527 20.08 -17.91 -0.71
N VAL A 528 19.30 -17.03 -0.07
CA VAL A 528 19.01 -17.09 1.37
C VAL A 528 17.54 -16.80 1.61
N ILE A 529 16.89 -17.70 2.37
CA ILE A 529 15.60 -17.42 3.02
C ILE A 529 15.89 -16.42 4.15
N GLN A 530 15.24 -15.26 4.13
CA GLN A 530 15.40 -14.31 5.23
C GLN A 530 14.75 -14.89 6.49
N ALA A 531 15.51 -15.06 7.57
CA ALA A 531 15.04 -15.59 8.85
C ALA A 531 13.92 -14.75 9.51
N GLN A 532 13.65 -13.56 8.98
CA GLN A 532 12.51 -12.70 9.32
C GLN A 532 11.82 -12.19 8.04
N ALA A 533 11.61 -13.05 7.04
CA ALA A 533 11.01 -12.71 5.75
C ALA A 533 9.61 -12.10 5.94
N PRO A 534 9.47 -10.76 5.85
CA PRO A 534 8.25 -10.12 6.32
C PRO A 534 7.13 -10.28 5.30
N HIS A 535 5.91 -10.48 5.79
CA HIS A 535 4.71 -10.42 4.96
C HIS A 535 4.29 -8.96 4.77
N TRP A 536 3.57 -8.67 3.69
CA TRP A 536 3.19 -7.30 3.31
C TRP A 536 1.74 -7.21 2.89
N VAL A 537 1.18 -6.02 3.08
CA VAL A 537 -0.04 -5.57 2.42
C VAL A 537 0.33 -4.48 1.44
N TYR A 538 -0.11 -4.62 0.19
CA TYR A 538 -0.11 -3.54 -0.80
C TYR A 538 -1.55 -3.09 -1.04
N ARG A 539 -1.84 -1.83 -0.72
CA ARG A 539 -3.13 -1.18 -0.93
C ARG A 539 -3.12 -0.42 -2.24
N TYR A 540 -3.92 -0.84 -3.21
CA TYR A 540 -3.94 -0.21 -4.54
C TYR A 540 -4.99 0.91 -4.64
N PRO A 541 -4.80 1.91 -5.53
CA PRO A 541 -5.76 2.99 -5.76
C PRO A 541 -7.11 2.48 -6.30
N ALA A 542 -8.10 3.36 -6.38
CA ALA A 542 -9.28 3.11 -7.21
C ALA A 542 -8.91 3.27 -8.69
N ALA A 543 -9.62 2.63 -9.61
CA ALA A 543 -9.35 2.78 -11.05
C ALA A 543 -9.45 4.24 -11.55
N SER A 544 -10.17 5.11 -10.85
CA SER A 544 -10.30 6.55 -11.10
C SER A 544 -9.22 7.43 -10.45
N CYS A 545 -8.31 6.85 -9.65
CA CYS A 545 -7.27 7.58 -8.92
C CYS A 545 -5.89 7.27 -9.51
N SER A 546 -5.17 8.32 -9.91
CA SER A 546 -3.87 8.23 -10.57
C SER A 546 -2.67 8.05 -9.62
N GLU A 547 -2.91 7.91 -8.31
CA GLU A 547 -1.84 7.87 -7.31
C GLU A 547 -1.36 6.44 -7.04
N LYS A 548 -0.06 6.28 -6.76
CA LYS A 548 0.51 4.97 -6.45
C LYS A 548 -0.12 4.40 -5.17
N GLY A 549 -0.28 3.08 -5.15
CA GLY A 549 -0.70 2.37 -3.94
C GLY A 549 0.37 2.38 -2.84
N LYS A 550 -0.05 2.11 -1.60
CA LYS A 550 0.82 2.12 -0.42
C LYS A 550 1.22 0.71 0.01
N TRP A 551 2.52 0.50 0.23
CA TRP A 551 3.04 -0.71 0.88
C TRP A 551 3.02 -0.57 2.41
N THR A 552 2.70 -1.65 3.12
CA THR A 552 2.71 -1.73 4.58
C THR A 552 3.21 -3.10 5.00
N LYS A 553 4.27 -3.13 5.83
CA LYS A 553 4.79 -4.38 6.42
C LYS A 553 3.80 -4.90 7.47
N LEU A 554 3.54 -6.21 7.47
CA LEU A 554 2.79 -6.87 8.54
C LEU A 554 3.66 -7.07 9.79
N ILE A 555 3.03 -6.94 10.96
CA ILE A 555 3.58 -7.31 12.27
C ILE A 555 2.84 -8.56 12.72
N SER A 556 3.51 -9.51 13.38
CA SER A 556 2.84 -10.65 13.99
C SER A 556 1.96 -10.20 15.16
N ALA A 557 0.81 -10.85 15.37
CA ALA A 557 0.01 -10.61 16.57
C ALA A 557 0.72 -11.25 17.77
N GLU A 558 1.08 -10.43 18.76
CA GLU A 558 1.55 -10.91 20.06
C GLU A 558 0.49 -11.84 20.67
N GLN A 559 0.86 -13.10 20.88
CA GLN A 559 0.04 -14.07 21.59
C GLN A 559 0.60 -14.24 23.01
N THR A 560 -0.31 -14.38 23.98
CA THR A 560 0.05 -14.79 25.34
C THR A 560 0.76 -16.14 25.29
N GLU A 561 1.78 -16.34 26.13
CA GLU A 561 2.66 -17.53 26.08
C GLU A 561 1.84 -18.84 26.02
N GLY A 562 1.88 -19.50 24.86
CA GLY A 562 1.23 -20.78 24.66
C GLY A 562 1.90 -21.85 25.52
N THR A 563 1.10 -22.61 26.27
CA THR A 563 1.60 -23.74 27.06
C THR A 563 2.28 -24.77 26.16
N ASP A 564 3.51 -25.13 26.51
CA ASP A 564 4.31 -26.21 25.92
C ASP A 564 4.71 -26.07 24.44
N GLY A 565 5.31 -24.92 24.09
CA GLY A 565 6.38 -24.88 23.08
C GLY A 565 5.96 -25.05 21.61
N GLU A 566 4.69 -24.86 21.29
CA GLU A 566 4.25 -24.78 19.89
C GLU A 566 4.75 -23.50 19.20
N GLU A 567 4.99 -23.58 17.89
CA GLU A 567 5.40 -22.42 17.08
C GLU A 567 4.20 -21.47 16.92
N ALA A 568 4.39 -20.19 17.23
CA ALA A 568 3.32 -19.18 17.17
C ALA A 568 3.03 -18.66 15.75
N GLU A 569 3.98 -18.78 14.82
CA GLU A 569 3.86 -18.35 13.43
C GLU A 569 4.60 -19.31 12.46
N PRO A 570 4.24 -19.35 11.16
CA PRO A 570 4.88 -20.24 10.21
C PRO A 570 6.34 -19.85 9.96
N LYS A 571 7.27 -20.81 10.06
CA LYS A 571 8.68 -20.60 9.67
C LYS A 571 8.82 -19.92 8.30
N PRO A 572 9.83 -19.03 8.11
CA PRO A 572 10.22 -18.51 6.79
C PRO A 572 10.45 -19.64 5.78
N ARG A 573 9.90 -19.50 4.58
CA ARG A 573 9.80 -20.60 3.61
C ARG A 573 9.65 -20.13 2.17
N TYR A 574 10.08 -20.96 1.23
CA TYR A 574 9.87 -20.77 -0.20
C TYR A 574 9.12 -21.94 -0.84
N ALA A 575 8.66 -21.77 -2.08
CA ALA A 575 7.87 -22.77 -2.81
C ALA A 575 6.66 -23.34 -2.02
N HIS A 576 6.13 -22.55 -1.08
CA HIS A 576 4.85 -22.78 -0.42
C HIS A 576 3.70 -22.39 -1.37
N GLN A 577 2.47 -22.68 -0.98
CA GLN A 577 1.28 -22.30 -1.74
C GLN A 577 0.18 -21.80 -0.78
N LEU A 578 -0.70 -20.96 -1.31
CA LEU A 578 -1.77 -20.31 -0.57
C LEU A 578 -3.14 -20.63 -1.16
N ALA A 579 -4.15 -20.53 -0.30
CA ALA A 579 -5.57 -20.39 -0.65
C ALA A 579 -6.18 -19.23 0.16
N TYR A 580 -7.31 -18.66 -0.27
CA TYR A 580 -7.94 -17.52 0.39
C TYR A 580 -9.47 -17.65 0.35
N ASP A 581 -10.13 -17.39 1.47
CA ASP A 581 -11.58 -17.25 1.59
C ASP A 581 -11.91 -15.76 1.75
N ARG A 582 -12.54 -15.16 0.74
CA ARG A 582 -12.93 -13.75 0.74
C ARG A 582 -14.06 -13.43 1.72
N ARG A 583 -14.93 -14.41 2.02
CA ARG A 583 -16.07 -14.27 2.95
C ARG A 583 -15.59 -14.29 4.41
N THR A 584 -14.57 -15.07 4.74
CA THR A 584 -14.00 -15.14 6.10
C THR A 584 -12.67 -14.40 6.24
N LYS A 585 -12.20 -13.71 5.18
CA LYS A 585 -10.94 -12.95 5.12
C LYS A 585 -9.70 -13.77 5.57
N THR A 586 -9.76 -15.09 5.38
CA THR A 586 -8.77 -16.03 5.91
C THR A 586 -7.83 -16.53 4.81
N VAL A 587 -6.52 -16.36 5.00
CA VAL A 587 -5.49 -16.96 4.15
C VAL A 587 -5.12 -18.32 4.73
N PHE A 588 -5.11 -19.37 3.90
CA PHE A 588 -4.60 -20.69 4.25
C PHE A 588 -3.23 -20.90 3.59
N MET A 589 -2.25 -21.40 4.35
CA MET A 589 -0.88 -21.66 3.89
C MET A 589 -0.50 -23.11 4.22
N HIS A 590 0.09 -23.82 3.25
CA HIS A 590 0.59 -25.18 3.44
C HIS A 590 2.05 -25.34 3.02
N GLY A 591 2.80 -26.10 3.82
CA GLY A 591 4.09 -26.70 3.46
C GLY A 591 5.12 -25.72 2.90
N GLY A 592 5.89 -26.16 1.89
CA GLY A 592 7.03 -25.43 1.34
C GLY A 592 8.37 -25.96 1.86
N ASN A 593 9.42 -25.18 1.67
CA ASN A 593 10.80 -25.53 2.07
C ASN A 593 11.40 -24.39 2.92
N ALA A 594 11.92 -24.73 4.10
CA ALA A 594 12.54 -23.83 5.08
C ALA A 594 14.07 -23.73 4.97
N GLY A 595 14.67 -24.35 3.93
CA GLY A 595 16.10 -24.28 3.66
C GLY A 595 16.91 -25.31 4.46
N ILE A 596 18.20 -25.03 4.62
CA ILE A 596 19.15 -25.94 5.28
C ILE A 596 19.10 -25.71 6.81
N ARG A 597 19.28 -26.79 7.57
CA ARG A 597 19.32 -26.75 9.04
C ARG A 597 20.60 -26.06 9.52
N ASP A 598 20.47 -24.93 10.21
CA ASP A 598 21.60 -24.31 10.93
C ASP A 598 22.23 -25.33 11.89
N SER A 599 23.54 -25.57 11.71
CA SER A 599 24.28 -26.62 12.40
C SER A 599 24.69 -26.19 13.80
N ALA A 600 23.78 -26.36 14.77
CA ALA A 600 24.15 -26.44 16.17
C ALA A 600 25.23 -27.55 16.35
N PRO A 601 26.37 -27.31 17.04
CA PRO A 601 27.57 -28.16 16.87
C PRO A 601 27.49 -29.61 17.37
N GLU A 602 26.41 -30.02 18.03
CA GLU A 602 26.36 -31.23 18.87
C GLU A 602 25.44 -32.34 18.32
N ALA A 603 24.88 -32.20 17.11
CA ALA A 603 23.89 -33.12 16.54
C ALA A 603 24.27 -33.71 15.17
N ALA A 604 25.55 -34.00 14.95
CA ALA A 604 26.01 -34.80 13.81
C ALA A 604 25.98 -36.29 14.16
N GLU A 605 24.92 -37.01 13.77
CA GLU A 605 24.92 -38.48 13.83
C GLU A 605 25.88 -39.05 12.77
N VAL A 606 27.05 -39.49 13.22
CA VAL A 606 28.12 -40.00 12.35
C VAL A 606 27.79 -41.44 11.92
N ASN A 607 26.97 -41.59 10.89
CA ASN A 607 26.87 -42.83 10.14
C ASN A 607 28.19 -43.05 9.40
N ALA A 608 29.04 -43.93 9.94
CA ALA A 608 30.42 -44.10 9.54
C ALA A 608 30.59 -45.11 8.39
N GLU A 609 29.94 -44.87 7.24
CA GLU A 609 30.29 -45.48 5.94
C GLU A 609 29.79 -44.57 4.81
N GLU A 610 30.65 -44.32 3.81
CA GLU A 610 30.52 -43.33 2.70
C GLU A 610 30.41 -41.84 3.11
N GLY A 611 31.51 -41.09 2.89
CA GLY A 611 31.71 -39.75 3.44
C GLY A 611 31.20 -38.59 2.58
N THR A 612 29.89 -38.38 2.53
CA THR A 612 29.27 -37.12 2.07
C THR A 612 28.15 -36.70 3.01
N VAL A 613 28.33 -35.60 3.74
CA VAL A 613 27.26 -34.98 4.53
C VAL A 613 26.35 -34.20 3.58
N GLU A 614 25.24 -34.79 3.16
CA GLU A 614 24.21 -34.07 2.40
C GLU A 614 23.43 -33.14 3.34
N GLU A 615 23.57 -31.83 3.13
CA GLU A 615 22.82 -30.78 3.83
C GLU A 615 21.34 -30.77 3.37
N LYS A 616 20.58 -31.75 3.86
CA LYS A 616 19.21 -32.04 3.38
C LYS A 616 18.22 -30.95 3.77
N GLU A 617 17.70 -30.22 2.77
CA GLU A 617 16.79 -29.10 3.00
C GLU A 617 15.44 -29.55 3.61
N ILE A 618 14.91 -28.72 4.51
CA ILE A 618 13.74 -28.98 5.35
C ILE A 618 12.45 -28.69 4.57
N ARG A 619 11.83 -29.74 3.98
CA ARG A 619 10.44 -29.68 3.51
C ARG A 619 9.47 -29.70 4.70
N LEU A 620 8.32 -29.04 4.53
CA LEU A 620 7.31 -28.88 5.56
C LEU A 620 5.94 -29.46 5.16
N ASP A 621 5.19 -29.89 6.17
CA ASP A 621 3.85 -30.51 6.20
C ASP A 621 2.87 -29.73 7.11
N ASP A 622 3.27 -28.55 7.57
CA ASP A 622 2.44 -27.72 8.44
C ASP A 622 1.38 -26.94 7.65
N PHE A 623 0.19 -26.89 8.22
CA PHE A 623 -0.95 -26.17 7.67
C PHE A 623 -1.38 -25.05 8.62
N TRP A 624 -1.69 -23.90 8.07
CA TRP A 624 -1.93 -22.67 8.83
C TRP A 624 -3.11 -21.88 8.25
N SER A 625 -3.78 -21.16 9.13
CA SER A 625 -4.72 -20.08 8.79
C SER A 625 -4.21 -18.75 9.35
N MET A 626 -4.41 -17.67 8.59
CA MET A 626 -4.07 -16.30 8.98
C MET A 626 -5.27 -15.38 8.77
N GLN A 627 -5.54 -14.52 9.76
CA GLN A 627 -6.47 -13.39 9.63
C GLN A 627 -5.76 -12.08 10.02
N LEU A 628 -6.04 -11.01 9.28
CA LEU A 628 -5.51 -9.68 9.59
C LEU A 628 -6.41 -8.96 10.60
N HIS A 629 -5.87 -8.76 11.80
CA HIS A 629 -6.50 -7.98 12.83
C HIS A 629 -6.12 -6.51 12.68
N ARG A 630 -7.13 -5.63 12.68
CA ARG A 630 -6.97 -4.18 12.73
C ARG A 630 -7.46 -3.67 14.09
N PRO A 631 -7.02 -2.49 14.55
CA PRO A 631 -7.58 -1.86 15.74
C PRO A 631 -9.13 -1.75 15.62
N PRO A 632 -9.90 -2.04 16.69
CA PRO A 632 -11.34 -1.87 16.68
C PRO A 632 -11.73 -0.38 16.75
N ARG A 633 -12.97 -0.05 16.36
CA ARG A 633 -13.50 1.33 16.46
C ARG A 633 -13.43 1.94 17.87
N SER A 634 -13.48 1.10 18.90
CA SER A 634 -13.27 1.48 20.30
C SER A 634 -11.86 1.97 20.61
N GLU A 635 -10.84 1.53 19.87
CA GLU A 635 -9.44 1.90 20.09
C GLU A 635 -9.13 3.30 19.55
N ALA A 636 -9.65 3.66 18.37
CA ALA A 636 -9.60 5.05 17.91
C ALA A 636 -10.41 5.99 18.82
N ALA A 637 -11.57 5.53 19.32
CA ALA A 637 -12.36 6.28 20.30
C ALA A 637 -11.61 6.48 21.64
N ARG A 638 -10.87 5.46 22.11
CA ARG A 638 -9.99 5.55 23.29
C ARG A 638 -8.89 6.60 23.08
N LYS A 639 -8.17 6.56 21.95
CA LYS A 639 -7.13 7.55 21.64
C LYS A 639 -7.69 8.98 21.52
N LEU A 640 -8.89 9.15 20.95
CA LEU A 640 -9.62 10.44 20.98
C LEU A 640 -9.87 10.92 22.41
N MET A 641 -10.40 10.05 23.27
CA MET A 641 -10.64 10.36 24.67
C MET A 641 -9.36 10.62 25.47
N PHE A 642 -8.23 10.03 25.08
CA PHE A 642 -6.93 10.32 25.69
C PHE A 642 -6.43 11.74 25.35
N GLU A 643 -6.57 12.20 24.11
CA GLU A 643 -6.29 13.62 23.77
C GLU A 643 -7.20 14.59 24.56
N ILE A 644 -8.50 14.27 24.66
CA ILE A 644 -9.47 15.07 25.41
C ILE A 644 -9.14 15.12 26.91
N ARG A 645 -8.95 13.96 27.55
CA ARG A 645 -8.64 13.88 28.99
C ARG A 645 -7.27 14.45 29.32
N LYS A 646 -6.29 14.42 28.39
CA LYS A 646 -5.01 15.16 28.55
C LYS A 646 -5.21 16.67 28.62
N GLN A 647 -6.10 17.25 27.80
CA GLN A 647 -6.41 18.68 27.89
C GLN A 647 -7.21 19.02 29.15
N GLN A 648 -8.22 18.22 29.49
CA GLN A 648 -8.99 18.39 30.73
C GLN A 648 -8.09 18.40 31.96
N PHE A 649 -7.15 17.44 32.05
CA PHE A 649 -6.19 17.37 33.15
C PHE A 649 -5.27 18.60 33.24
N ARG A 650 -4.86 19.19 32.10
CA ARG A 650 -4.06 20.43 32.09
C ARG A 650 -4.84 21.60 32.67
N GLU A 651 -6.10 21.78 32.24
CA GLU A 651 -6.97 22.86 32.73
C GLU A 651 -7.29 22.65 34.23
N MET A 652 -7.49 21.41 34.69
CA MET A 652 -7.61 21.07 36.11
C MET A 652 -6.32 21.33 36.91
N CYS A 653 -5.13 21.35 36.31
CA CYS A 653 -3.91 21.76 37.00
C CYS A 653 -3.81 23.30 37.17
N GLU A 654 -4.60 24.08 36.43
CA GLU A 654 -4.67 25.54 36.51
C GLU A 654 -5.79 25.99 37.46
N ASP A 655 -6.97 25.37 37.34
CA ASP A 655 -8.22 25.86 37.96
C ASP A 655 -8.60 25.13 39.26
N GLU A 656 -8.24 23.85 39.40
CA GLU A 656 -8.75 22.95 40.46
C GLU A 656 -7.67 22.58 41.51
N PRO A 657 -8.05 22.06 42.70
CA PRO A 657 -7.09 21.61 43.70
C PRO A 657 -6.19 20.49 43.17
N THR A 658 -4.89 20.57 43.49
CA THR A 658 -3.86 19.62 43.04
C THR A 658 -4.18 18.14 43.39
N VAL A 659 -4.95 17.91 44.45
CA VAL A 659 -5.40 16.56 44.86
C VAL A 659 -6.44 16.00 43.89
N ASP A 660 -7.35 16.84 43.42
CA ASP A 660 -8.46 16.43 42.55
C ASP A 660 -7.99 16.27 41.10
N ALA A 661 -7.08 17.14 40.64
CA ALA A 661 -6.34 16.92 39.40
C ALA A 661 -5.49 15.62 39.43
N LEU A 662 -4.86 15.29 40.58
CA LEU A 662 -4.12 14.04 40.74
C LEU A 662 -5.04 12.80 40.78
N ASN A 663 -6.22 12.89 41.40
CA ASN A 663 -7.24 11.84 41.33
C ASN A 663 -7.71 11.65 39.88
N PHE A 664 -7.99 12.73 39.16
CA PHE A 664 -8.37 12.68 37.74
C PHE A 664 -7.28 12.03 36.87
N LEU A 665 -6.00 12.31 37.10
CA LEU A 665 -4.90 11.63 36.40
C LEU A 665 -4.91 10.11 36.65
N ARG A 666 -5.08 9.70 37.90
CA ARG A 666 -5.08 8.28 38.31
C ARG A 666 -6.28 7.50 37.79
N ASP A 667 -7.48 8.08 37.86
CA ASP A 667 -8.73 7.35 37.65
C ASP A 667 -9.30 7.58 36.24
N GLU A 668 -9.30 8.84 35.78
CA GLU A 668 -9.89 9.21 34.48
C GLU A 668 -8.86 9.17 33.36
N VAL A 669 -7.67 9.78 33.50
CA VAL A 669 -6.68 9.73 32.40
C VAL A 669 -6.16 8.30 32.20
N SER A 670 -5.75 7.62 33.27
CA SER A 670 -5.23 6.24 33.20
C SER A 670 -6.24 5.26 32.58
N SER A 671 -7.55 5.43 32.79
CA SER A 671 -8.57 4.53 32.22
C SER A 671 -8.79 4.66 30.70
N VAL A 672 -8.05 5.54 30.02
CA VAL A 672 -7.94 5.59 28.55
C VAL A 672 -6.51 5.55 28.04
N VAL A 673 -5.52 5.20 28.88
CA VAL A 673 -4.14 4.95 28.43
C VAL A 673 -4.01 3.48 28.03
N ASP A 674 -3.38 3.22 26.89
CA ASP A 674 -2.83 1.89 26.61
C ASP A 674 -1.48 1.76 27.33
N HIS A 675 -1.48 1.05 28.47
CA HIS A 675 -0.28 0.82 29.28
C HIS A 675 0.66 -0.26 28.72
N GLU A 676 0.27 -0.97 27.65
CA GLU A 676 1.17 -1.84 26.88
C GLU A 676 1.97 -1.02 25.84
N SER A 677 1.40 0.10 25.37
CA SER A 677 2.09 1.07 24.52
C SER A 677 3.09 1.94 25.29
N LEU A 678 4.38 1.70 25.04
CA LEU A 678 5.49 2.49 25.60
C LEU A 678 5.37 3.99 25.29
N GLU A 679 4.85 4.35 24.11
CA GLU A 679 4.67 5.75 23.69
C GLU A 679 3.57 6.45 24.50
N GLU A 680 2.44 5.78 24.72
CA GLU A 680 1.34 6.35 25.50
C GLU A 680 1.66 6.40 26.99
N GLU A 681 2.36 5.39 27.52
CA GLU A 681 2.82 5.35 28.90
C GLU A 681 3.90 6.40 29.19
N GLU A 682 4.82 6.69 28.26
CA GLU A 682 5.75 7.83 28.38
C GLU A 682 5.00 9.16 28.39
N VAL A 683 4.05 9.36 27.47
CA VAL A 683 3.20 10.55 27.43
C VAL A 683 2.40 10.69 28.73
N PHE A 684 1.80 9.62 29.24
CA PHE A 684 1.04 9.61 30.50
C PHE A 684 1.92 10.01 31.69
N ARG A 685 3.11 9.42 31.83
CA ARG A 685 4.09 9.80 32.87
C ARG A 685 4.52 11.27 32.76
N SER A 686 4.65 11.79 31.54
CA SER A 686 5.02 13.20 31.32
C SER A 686 3.99 14.19 31.88
N LEU A 687 2.71 13.80 31.98
CA LEU A 687 1.62 14.67 32.46
C LEU A 687 1.87 15.15 33.90
N LEU A 688 2.47 14.32 34.77
CA LEU A 688 2.82 14.68 36.15
C LEU A 688 3.64 15.98 36.28
N SER A 689 4.40 16.34 35.24
CA SER A 689 5.16 17.60 35.22
C SER A 689 4.28 18.86 35.35
N HIS A 690 3.03 18.82 34.88
CA HIS A 690 2.11 19.97 34.91
C HIS A 690 1.68 20.30 36.35
N LEU A 691 1.38 19.27 37.18
CA LEU A 691 1.11 19.42 38.62
C LEU A 691 2.30 20.02 39.37
N VAL A 692 3.52 19.61 39.01
CA VAL A 692 4.76 20.12 39.64
C VAL A 692 5.06 21.56 39.21
N ALA A 693 4.79 21.91 37.94
CA ALA A 693 5.03 23.26 37.41
C ALA A 693 4.14 24.33 38.06
N GLN A 694 2.90 23.98 38.43
CA GLN A 694 1.94 24.86 39.10
C GLN A 694 2.09 24.89 40.64
N SER A 695 2.90 24.00 41.21
CA SER A 695 3.20 23.99 42.65
C SER A 695 3.77 25.35 43.10
N PRO A 696 3.26 25.95 44.19
CA PRO A 696 3.42 27.38 44.44
C PRO A 696 4.88 27.79 44.66
N ARG A 697 5.43 28.55 43.70
CA ARG A 697 6.69 29.29 43.88
C ARG A 697 6.61 30.11 45.16
N VAL A 698 7.67 30.06 45.98
CA VAL A 698 7.72 30.56 47.37
C VAL A 698 7.58 32.10 47.52
N GLY A 699 7.29 32.83 46.43
CA GLY A 699 6.99 34.26 46.45
C GLY A 699 5.71 34.64 47.20
N SER A 700 4.68 33.80 47.21
CA SER A 700 3.37 34.12 47.84
C SER A 700 3.49 34.47 49.33
N VAL A 701 4.37 33.78 50.07
CA VAL A 701 4.64 34.07 51.49
C VAL A 701 5.35 35.43 51.65
N ARG A 702 6.23 35.79 50.72
CA ARG A 702 6.99 37.06 50.75
C ARG A 702 6.07 38.26 50.49
N GLU A 703 5.17 38.17 49.52
CA GLU A 703 4.17 39.21 49.23
C GLU A 703 3.22 39.41 50.43
N ARG A 704 2.80 38.31 51.06
CA ARG A 704 1.91 38.32 52.23
C ARG A 704 2.60 38.83 53.51
N MET A 705 3.90 38.56 53.68
CA MET A 705 4.70 39.18 54.75
C MET A 705 4.95 40.66 54.51
N ARG A 706 5.16 41.10 53.26
CA ARG A 706 5.40 42.51 52.92
C ARG A 706 4.20 43.39 53.28
N ARG A 707 2.99 42.94 52.96
CA ARG A 707 1.75 43.64 53.36
C ARG A 707 1.51 43.71 54.88
N LEU A 708 2.21 42.88 55.67
CA LEU A 708 2.19 42.92 57.14
C LEU A 708 3.35 43.74 57.74
N THR A 709 4.25 44.29 56.93
CA THR A 709 5.36 45.16 57.38
C THR A 709 5.17 46.64 56.99
N GLU A 710 4.10 46.99 56.27
CA GLU A 710 3.80 48.37 55.87
C GLU A 710 2.98 49.15 56.93
N GLU A 711 2.59 48.53 58.06
CA GLU A 711 1.91 49.17 59.21
C GLU A 711 2.80 49.25 60.48
N MET A 712 3.79 50.16 60.52
CA MET A 712 4.17 50.95 61.73
C MET A 712 5.31 51.97 61.42
N PRO A 713 5.47 53.06 62.19
CA PRO A 713 6.25 54.24 61.78
C PRO A 713 7.76 54.18 62.07
N SER A 714 8.48 55.09 61.40
CA SER A 714 9.94 55.21 61.32
C SER A 714 10.69 55.56 62.61
N VAL A 715 11.90 55.00 62.76
CA VAL A 715 13.02 55.62 63.49
C VAL A 715 14.28 55.51 62.65
N SER A 716 15.03 56.62 62.51
CA SER A 716 16.29 56.71 61.77
C SER A 716 17.52 56.55 62.67
N LEU A 717 18.58 55.90 62.18
CA LEU A 717 19.97 56.13 62.62
C LEU A 717 20.96 55.73 61.49
N SER A 718 22.23 56.09 61.63
CA SER A 718 23.18 56.27 60.52
C SER A 718 24.56 55.61 60.74
N LEU A 719 25.44 55.75 59.73
CA LEU A 719 26.86 55.34 59.65
C LEU A 719 27.08 53.84 59.33
N GLY A 720 28.11 53.45 58.56
CA GLY A 720 29.15 54.26 57.90
C GLY A 720 29.93 53.44 56.85
N ASP A 721 30.90 54.09 56.20
CA ASP A 721 31.71 53.57 55.09
C ASP A 721 32.66 52.40 55.45
N VAL A 722 33.24 51.73 54.45
CA VAL A 722 34.70 51.47 54.33
C VAL A 722 35.10 50.85 52.96
N ASP A 723 36.14 51.45 52.37
CA ASP A 723 37.13 51.02 51.36
C ASP A 723 36.81 50.70 49.88
N GLN A 724 37.63 51.36 49.04
CA GLN A 724 37.95 51.17 47.61
C GLN A 724 38.96 49.98 47.46
N GLU A 725 39.55 49.58 46.32
CA GLU A 725 39.87 50.14 44.99
C GLU A 725 39.95 48.92 43.98
N MET A 726 40.37 48.90 42.70
CA MET A 726 41.12 49.77 41.77
C MET A 726 40.82 49.36 40.30
N GLU A 727 41.25 50.19 39.34
CA GLU A 727 41.23 49.93 37.87
C GLU A 727 42.43 49.03 37.42
N ALA A 728 42.71 48.65 36.16
CA ALA A 728 42.29 49.05 34.80
C ALA A 728 42.62 47.87 33.81
N PRO A 729 42.68 47.98 32.46
CA PRO A 729 42.23 49.01 31.50
C PRO A 729 41.33 48.45 30.36
N PRO A 730 40.80 49.26 29.40
CA PRO A 730 39.92 48.78 28.33
C PRO A 730 40.66 48.29 27.06
N LEU A 731 39.93 47.53 26.23
CA LEU A 731 40.30 47.18 24.85
C LEU A 731 39.12 47.45 23.91
N GLU A 732 39.40 48.12 22.79
CA GLU A 732 38.37 48.48 21.79
C GLU A 732 38.03 47.30 20.87
N THR A 733 36.75 47.16 20.50
CA THR A 733 36.37 46.38 19.31
C THR A 733 35.16 47.03 18.66
N VAL A 734 35.37 47.66 17.51
CA VAL A 734 34.31 48.34 16.75
C VAL A 734 33.50 47.30 15.97
N ALA A 735 32.27 47.05 16.41
CA ALA A 735 31.29 46.25 15.67
C ALA A 735 30.24 47.18 15.05
N SER A 736 30.13 47.16 13.72
CA SER A 736 29.17 47.97 12.97
C SER A 736 27.75 47.44 13.12
N VAL A 737 26.91 48.12 13.92
CA VAL A 737 25.48 47.81 14.03
C VAL A 737 24.77 48.29 12.76
N LEU A 738 24.38 47.34 11.90
CA LEU A 738 23.34 47.59 10.90
C LEU A 738 21.99 47.74 11.64
N PRO A 739 21.15 48.72 11.27
CA PRO A 739 19.83 48.84 11.89
C PRO A 739 18.97 47.64 11.51
N ALA A 740 18.45 46.93 12.52
CA ALA A 740 17.45 45.89 12.29
C ALA A 740 16.19 46.52 11.65
N PRO A 741 15.50 45.81 10.74
CA PRO A 741 14.23 46.27 10.20
C PRO A 741 13.24 46.54 11.34
N GLN A 742 12.61 47.72 11.35
CA GLN A 742 11.52 48.00 12.29
C GLN A 742 10.35 47.08 11.93
N ALA A 743 10.00 46.16 12.83
CA ALA A 743 8.81 45.34 12.67
C ALA A 743 7.57 46.24 12.59
N PRO A 744 6.65 46.03 11.63
CA PRO A 744 5.44 46.83 11.53
C PRO A 744 4.62 46.74 12.82
N SER A 745 4.19 47.90 13.33
CA SER A 745 3.54 48.00 14.64
C SER A 745 2.08 47.57 14.59
N GLY A 746 1.84 46.31 14.97
CA GLY A 746 0.50 45.74 15.15
C GLY A 746 0.43 44.32 14.58
N ALA A 747 0.03 43.36 15.41
CA ALA A 747 -0.44 42.08 14.88
C ALA A 747 -1.75 42.33 14.10
N PRO A 748 -1.96 41.68 12.93
CA PRO A 748 -3.11 41.96 12.07
C PRO A 748 -4.46 41.50 12.65
N LEU A 749 -4.47 40.85 13.82
CA LEU A 749 -5.64 40.34 14.52
C LEU A 749 -5.45 40.56 16.03
N THR A 750 -6.49 41.05 16.71
CA THR A 750 -6.66 40.95 18.17
C THR A 750 -7.35 39.63 18.49
N TRP A 751 -6.92 38.94 19.55
CA TRP A 751 -7.53 37.67 20.00
C TRP A 751 -8.67 37.89 21.02
N GLU A 752 -9.37 39.01 20.87
CA GLU A 752 -10.50 39.41 21.72
C GLU A 752 -11.67 38.42 21.61
N GLU A 753 -12.56 38.39 22.61
CA GLU A 753 -13.72 37.50 22.60
C GLU A 753 -14.73 37.89 21.50
N ASP A 754 -15.24 36.92 20.75
CA ASP A 754 -16.23 37.18 19.71
C ASP A 754 -17.65 37.24 20.29
N PRO A 755 -18.52 38.19 19.88
CA PRO A 755 -19.88 38.32 20.40
C PRO A 755 -20.80 37.09 20.25
N GLU A 756 -20.45 36.12 19.39
CA GLU A 756 -21.17 34.84 19.29
C GLU A 756 -20.67 33.81 20.34
N GLU A 757 -19.43 33.94 20.80
CA GLU A 757 -18.86 33.14 21.90
C GLU A 757 -19.63 33.42 23.20
N THR A 758 -19.80 34.70 23.57
CA THR A 758 -20.58 35.12 24.75
C THR A 758 -22.06 34.72 24.68
N ARG A 759 -22.61 34.46 23.48
CA ARG A 759 -23.98 33.96 23.32
C ARG A 759 -24.13 32.48 23.64
N GLN A 760 -23.06 31.72 23.42
CA GLN A 760 -22.97 30.27 23.65
C GLN A 760 -22.52 29.99 25.11
N ASN A 761 -21.51 30.70 25.59
CA ASN A 761 -20.86 30.53 26.91
C ASN A 761 -21.54 31.29 28.08
N LYS A 762 -22.88 31.40 28.09
CA LYS A 762 -23.61 32.20 29.10
C LYS A 762 -23.44 31.79 30.55
N ASP A 763 -23.04 30.54 30.80
CA ASP A 763 -22.93 29.94 32.13
C ASP A 763 -21.50 29.43 32.44
N SER A 764 -20.49 29.75 31.61
CA SER A 764 -19.09 29.29 31.79
C SER A 764 -18.13 30.42 32.20
N ALA A 765 -16.89 30.05 32.52
CA ALA A 765 -15.79 31.00 32.68
C ALA A 765 -15.40 31.65 31.34
N GLU A 766 -14.81 32.85 31.41
CA GLU A 766 -14.26 33.61 30.28
C GLU A 766 -13.07 32.85 29.65
N LEU A 767 -13.15 32.56 28.35
CA LEU A 767 -12.14 31.76 27.67
C LEU A 767 -10.93 32.62 27.27
N SER A 768 -9.76 32.33 27.83
CA SER A 768 -8.53 33.06 27.48
C SER A 768 -8.05 32.73 26.05
N PRO A 769 -7.38 33.67 25.36
CA PRO A 769 -6.75 33.41 24.06
C PRO A 769 -5.83 32.19 24.06
N GLU A 770 -5.07 32.00 25.15
CA GLU A 770 -4.17 30.87 25.35
C GLU A 770 -4.94 29.55 25.43
N ARG A 771 -6.04 29.50 26.19
CA ARG A 771 -6.84 28.28 26.36
C ARG A 771 -7.67 27.95 25.11
N PHE A 772 -8.19 28.96 24.41
CA PHE A 772 -8.78 28.81 23.07
C PHE A 772 -7.77 28.17 22.09
N LYS A 773 -6.52 28.67 22.07
CA LYS A 773 -5.45 28.13 21.22
C LYS A 773 -5.08 26.69 21.60
N GLN A 774 -4.87 26.40 22.89
CA GLN A 774 -4.57 25.03 23.36
C GLN A 774 -5.66 24.03 22.97
N ARG A 775 -6.93 24.35 23.22
CA ARG A 775 -8.07 23.48 22.87
C ARG A 775 -8.20 23.32 21.35
N THR A 776 -7.95 24.37 20.58
CA THR A 776 -7.90 24.30 19.10
C THR A 776 -6.78 23.37 18.63
N GLU A 777 -5.58 23.42 19.22
CA GLU A 777 -4.48 22.48 18.91
C GLU A 777 -4.82 21.03 19.26
N VAL A 778 -5.58 20.80 20.34
CA VAL A 778 -6.09 19.45 20.69
C VAL A 778 -7.11 18.98 19.65
N PHE A 779 -8.03 19.86 19.22
CA PHE A 779 -8.98 19.56 18.16
C PHE A 779 -8.29 19.23 16.83
N GLN A 780 -7.26 19.97 16.41
CA GLN A 780 -6.47 19.64 15.21
C GLN A 780 -5.82 18.24 15.30
N ARG A 781 -5.28 17.86 16.47
CA ARG A 781 -4.76 16.48 16.68
C ARG A 781 -5.87 15.44 16.59
N ILE A 782 -7.06 15.72 17.12
CA ILE A 782 -8.23 14.84 17.03
C ILE A 782 -8.69 14.64 15.58
N LEU A 783 -8.62 15.66 14.72
CA LEU A 783 -8.97 15.53 13.30
C LEU A 783 -8.07 14.55 12.52
N THR A 784 -6.87 14.21 13.02
CA THR A 784 -6.00 13.19 12.39
C THR A 784 -6.57 11.76 12.45
N PHE A 785 -7.54 11.52 13.34
CA PHE A 785 -8.26 10.26 13.46
C PHE A 785 -9.55 10.22 12.60
N VAL A 786 -9.97 11.35 12.05
CA VAL A 786 -11.28 11.53 11.40
C VAL A 786 -11.15 11.35 9.88
N ASN A 787 -12.17 10.74 9.26
CA ASN A 787 -12.24 10.57 7.81
C ASN A 787 -12.18 11.93 7.07
N ASP A 788 -11.50 11.98 5.93
CA ASP A 788 -11.17 13.24 5.23
C ASP A 788 -12.40 14.03 4.76
N GLU A 789 -13.47 13.33 4.37
CA GLU A 789 -14.77 13.92 4.00
C GLU A 789 -15.51 14.56 5.21
N ALA A 790 -15.19 14.12 6.43
CA ALA A 790 -15.90 14.47 7.66
C ALA A 790 -15.21 15.57 8.48
N LYS A 791 -13.96 15.92 8.20
CA LYS A 791 -13.15 16.95 8.87
C LYS A 791 -13.08 18.25 8.05
N GLU A 792 -12.55 19.33 8.64
CA GLU A 792 -12.26 20.57 7.89
C GLU A 792 -11.03 20.40 6.97
N PRO A 793 -10.78 21.28 5.98
CA PRO A 793 -9.65 21.14 5.05
C PRO A 793 -8.28 21.08 5.75
N GLU A 794 -7.38 20.22 5.28
CA GLU A 794 -6.05 20.09 5.91
C GLU A 794 -5.21 21.37 5.77
N ASP A 795 -5.16 21.97 4.57
CA ASP A 795 -4.42 23.21 4.33
C ASP A 795 -5.07 24.43 5.00
N ASP A 796 -4.24 25.30 5.57
CA ASP A 796 -4.63 26.64 6.00
C ASP A 796 -4.60 27.64 4.84
N LEU A 797 -5.52 28.60 4.87
CA LEU A 797 -5.63 29.67 3.85
C LEU A 797 -4.34 30.49 3.66
N ILE A 798 -3.47 30.57 4.67
CA ILE A 798 -2.19 31.30 4.59
C ILE A 798 -1.19 30.53 3.70
N HIS A 799 -1.07 29.21 3.85
CA HIS A 799 -0.17 28.41 3.02
C HIS A 799 -0.62 28.35 1.56
N PHE A 800 -1.92 28.56 1.30
CA PHE A 800 -2.41 28.77 -0.06
C PHE A 800 -1.98 30.13 -0.66
N ILE A 801 -1.50 31.10 0.13
CA ILE A 801 -1.02 32.42 -0.33
C ILE A 801 0.51 32.46 -0.45
N ASP A 802 1.25 31.72 0.38
CA ASP A 802 2.71 31.62 0.29
C ASP A 802 3.21 30.76 -0.91
N GLY A 803 2.32 30.05 -1.59
CA GLY A 803 2.61 29.19 -2.74
C GLY A 803 2.54 29.86 -4.12
N TRP A 804 2.79 31.17 -4.23
CA TRP A 804 2.65 32.00 -5.44
C TRP A 804 3.97 32.66 -5.87
#